data_AF-A0A5B8QR64-F1
#
_entry.id   AF-A0A5B8QR64-F1
#
_cell.length_a   1.000
_cell.length_b   1.000
_cell.length_c   1.000
_cell.angle_alpha   90.00
_cell.angle_beta   90.00
_cell.angle_gamma   90.00
#
_symmetry.space_group_name_H-M   'P 1'
#
loop_
_entity.id
_entity.type
_entity.pdbx_description
1 polymer ?
#
loop_
_entity_poly.entity_id
_entity_poly.type
_entity_poly.pdbx_seq_one_letter_code
_entity_poly.pdbx_strand_id
1 'polypeptide(L)'
;MRLPHSALALSLITFLALPLFAQATTVTPTEHHGTWENKDEDGDGVPDELDDYPFDKYKSQYALVTEEEFNNNQDVANHVQQIPSRISGVVQQVNDLDFYQIKLEAGKSVTFLLSSPSHDFSPGMAVLDSEGLAILAWAPNYQSVGKYKRAIQVKPRTSGVYYLVINDKLFRGRPDFNYKIAAFFDNDVDAIDDAIEPAFGFEAYSQDTDNDGIYDGEEFYVFQSDNLMLHDVDGDGLPNWLDDDTDADGIKDGLEGATDLDNDGLAAFADLDADGNSVLDAMEVGKDSQSPLNFDGDALADFIDLDDDDDLILDINDIEPHSRVRSAAYPSENYKEIRTIYYLHDGQTPIKDVLIANKKHRILGDGLSDGLLVFARKSGEPINMPVKVNQDASVDFILPEDATQMYFVASNLISANGIDILYRNENIPIILEQTTLRTKPGSEILLRGSRFNEQTKVVFLGQEITPRSINPSELIFDIPNSAVSGELYVKNTYGKSNTLNVQVGSSVLLKIASDVSLNASTLSALSMGSDNEDPLFFSVQKELLLPVSNKGYDQILVFLGDQQILNAVYYGQSEITVDYATTAVSRAWQFGGIKSTTFIPDYQSFFVQTQSLPEVKQLEEYIRSHITQPETFNQPPFFQRVAAAGDAVNKLLNTL
;
A
#
# COMPACT_ATOMS: atom_id res chain seq x y z
N MET A 1 -38.88 23.51 -50.44
CA MET A 1 -38.81 24.28 -51.71
C MET A 1 -37.52 23.85 -52.41
N ARG A 2 -37.57 23.71 -53.75
CA ARG A 2 -36.57 23.05 -54.62
C ARG A 2 -35.21 23.79 -54.70
N LEU A 3 -34.12 23.02 -54.86
CA LEU A 3 -32.88 23.11 -55.69
C LEU A 3 -32.55 24.43 -56.45
N PRO A 4 -31.28 24.74 -56.87
CA PRO A 4 -30.21 23.85 -57.40
C PRO A 4 -28.76 24.17 -56.91
N HIS A 5 -27.75 23.27 -56.97
CA HIS A 5 -26.91 22.74 -58.06
C HIS A 5 -26.06 23.74 -58.89
N SER A 6 -24.74 23.45 -58.88
CA SER A 6 -23.66 23.65 -59.88
C SER A 6 -23.08 25.04 -60.18
N ALA A 7 -21.76 25.18 -60.02
CA ALA A 7 -20.82 25.51 -61.11
C ALA A 7 -19.34 25.40 -60.66
N LEU A 8 -18.55 24.65 -61.43
CA LEU A 8 -17.08 24.70 -61.44
C LEU A 8 -16.61 26.10 -61.87
N ALA A 9 -15.56 26.61 -61.21
CA ALA A 9 -14.70 27.65 -61.77
C ALA A 9 -13.24 27.32 -61.46
N LEU A 10 -12.53 26.87 -62.50
CA LEU A 10 -11.07 26.91 -62.61
C LEU A 10 -10.63 28.36 -62.42
N SER A 11 -9.79 28.65 -61.42
CA SER A 11 -9.08 29.92 -61.34
C SER A 11 -7.58 29.66 -61.26
N LEU A 12 -6.95 29.87 -62.41
CA LEU A 12 -5.52 30.05 -62.62
C LEU A 12 -5.06 31.21 -61.73
N ILE A 13 -4.19 30.96 -60.74
CA ILE A 13 -3.47 32.03 -60.03
C ILE A 13 -1.98 31.85 -60.31
N THR A 14 -1.50 32.79 -61.12
CA THR A 14 -0.15 33.31 -61.32
C THR A 14 0.87 32.96 -60.22
N PHE A 15 1.95 32.30 -60.64
CA PHE A 15 3.25 32.31 -59.96
C PHE A 15 3.71 33.77 -59.79
N LEU A 16 3.70 34.27 -58.55
CA LEU A 16 4.49 35.43 -58.17
C LEU A 16 5.95 34.98 -58.01
N ALA A 17 6.83 35.63 -58.75
CA ALA A 17 8.26 35.53 -58.56
C ALA A 17 8.62 36.05 -57.16
N LEU A 18 9.08 35.15 -56.28
CA LEU A 18 9.85 35.48 -55.10
C LEU A 18 11.34 35.55 -55.49
N PRO A 19 12.12 36.43 -54.86
CA PRO A 19 13.48 36.73 -55.28
C PRO A 19 14.36 35.49 -55.14
N LEU A 20 15.33 35.33 -56.04
CA LEU A 20 16.46 34.44 -55.82
C LEU A 20 17.05 34.79 -54.46
N PHE A 21 16.87 33.92 -53.47
CA PHE A 21 17.82 33.84 -52.37
C PHE A 21 19.17 33.59 -53.02
N ALA A 22 20.11 34.49 -52.75
CA ALA A 22 21.51 34.25 -53.05
C ALA A 22 21.85 32.91 -52.41
N GLN A 23 22.24 31.93 -53.24
CA GLN A 23 22.96 30.78 -52.73
C GLN A 23 24.12 31.35 -51.94
N ALA A 24 24.12 31.14 -50.62
CA ALA A 24 25.35 31.19 -49.86
C ALA A 24 26.31 30.29 -50.64
N THR A 25 27.39 30.87 -51.16
CA THR A 25 28.50 30.07 -51.64
C THR A 25 28.95 29.27 -50.42
N THR A 26 28.58 27.99 -50.38
CA THR A 26 29.19 26.99 -49.50
C THR A 26 30.67 27.02 -49.85
N VAL A 27 31.41 27.78 -49.06
CA VAL A 27 32.85 27.64 -49.01
C VAL A 27 33.03 26.31 -48.31
N THR A 28 33.24 25.24 -49.09
CA THR A 28 33.61 23.93 -48.56
C THR A 28 34.88 24.16 -47.74
N PRO A 29 34.83 24.02 -46.39
CA PRO A 29 36.02 24.19 -45.58
C PRO A 29 37.05 23.16 -46.04
N THR A 30 38.27 23.61 -46.32
CA THR A 30 39.39 22.72 -46.69
C THR A 30 40.04 22.04 -45.48
N GLU A 31 39.56 22.34 -44.26
CA GLU A 31 39.85 21.64 -43.01
C GLU A 31 38.51 21.47 -42.28
N HIS A 32 38.13 20.21 -42.03
CA HIS A 32 36.96 19.84 -41.23
C HIS A 32 37.29 20.17 -39.77
N HIS A 33 36.70 21.25 -39.26
CA HIS A 33 36.75 21.60 -37.86
C HIS A 33 35.43 21.10 -37.30
N GLY A 34 35.44 19.97 -36.62
CA GLY A 34 34.25 19.46 -35.94
C GLY A 34 33.69 20.54 -35.01
N THR A 35 32.54 21.09 -35.37
CA THR A 35 31.87 22.18 -34.65
C THR A 35 30.37 21.98 -34.73
N TRP A 36 29.64 22.17 -33.63
CA TRP A 36 28.18 22.10 -33.56
C TRP A 36 27.44 22.90 -34.64
N GLU A 37 27.98 24.06 -35.06
CA GLU A 37 27.37 24.92 -36.07
C GLU A 37 27.45 24.35 -37.48
N ASN A 38 28.40 23.45 -37.74
CA ASN A 38 28.43 22.64 -38.94
C ASN A 38 27.57 21.40 -38.71
N LYS A 39 26.61 21.15 -39.61
CA LYS A 39 25.59 20.11 -39.43
C LYS A 39 25.77 18.93 -40.37
N ASP A 40 26.85 18.91 -41.14
CA ASP A 40 27.18 17.90 -42.16
C ASP A 40 28.69 18.02 -42.41
N GLU A 41 29.47 17.38 -41.53
CA GLU A 41 30.92 17.52 -41.50
C GLU A 41 31.57 17.12 -42.82
N ASP A 42 31.19 15.99 -43.41
CA ASP A 42 31.80 15.46 -44.63
C ASP A 42 31.10 15.83 -45.95
N GLY A 43 29.92 16.46 -45.88
CA GLY A 43 29.16 16.97 -47.01
C GLY A 43 28.44 15.87 -47.81
N ASP A 44 28.13 14.72 -47.21
CA ASP A 44 27.38 13.65 -47.86
C ASP A 44 25.86 13.88 -47.87
N GLY A 45 25.39 14.87 -47.10
CA GLY A 45 23.99 15.29 -47.01
C GLY A 45 23.18 14.56 -45.93
N VAL A 46 23.81 13.72 -45.11
CA VAL A 46 23.27 13.20 -43.85
C VAL A 46 23.69 14.15 -42.73
N PRO A 47 22.75 14.70 -41.94
CA PRO A 47 23.12 15.55 -40.82
C PRO A 47 23.93 14.78 -39.77
N ASP A 48 24.88 15.44 -39.11
CA ASP A 48 25.75 14.81 -38.09
C ASP A 48 24.93 14.13 -36.98
N GLU A 49 23.77 14.68 -36.60
CA GLU A 49 22.85 14.06 -35.62
C GLU A 49 22.28 12.70 -36.05
N LEU A 50 22.32 12.40 -37.34
CA LEU A 50 21.81 11.18 -37.96
C LEU A 50 22.92 10.35 -38.64
N ASP A 51 24.17 10.79 -38.49
CA ASP A 51 25.33 10.18 -39.13
C ASP A 51 26.19 9.43 -38.11
N ASP A 52 26.27 8.11 -38.26
CA ASP A 52 27.18 7.29 -37.46
C ASP A 52 28.66 7.47 -37.89
N TYR A 53 28.95 8.18 -38.99
CA TYR A 53 30.27 8.44 -39.52
C TYR A 53 30.40 9.88 -40.08
N PRO A 54 30.26 10.93 -39.26
CA PRO A 54 30.20 12.33 -39.72
C PRO A 54 31.43 12.80 -40.51
N PHE A 55 32.53 12.05 -40.48
CA PHE A 55 33.78 12.36 -41.20
C PHE A 55 34.11 11.38 -42.36
N ASP A 56 33.21 10.48 -42.78
CA ASP A 56 33.41 9.54 -43.89
C ASP A 56 32.22 9.50 -44.86
N LYS A 57 32.25 10.40 -45.85
CA LYS A 57 31.21 10.62 -46.87
C LYS A 57 30.68 9.43 -47.69
N TYR A 58 31.24 8.24 -47.45
CA TYR A 58 30.83 6.99 -48.10
C TYR A 58 30.11 6.04 -47.15
N LYS A 59 29.96 6.37 -45.87
CA LYS A 59 29.22 5.60 -44.87
C LYS A 59 28.47 6.58 -43.98
N SER A 60 27.26 6.21 -43.57
CA SER A 60 26.52 7.01 -42.58
C SER A 60 25.76 6.21 -41.53
N GLN A 61 25.91 4.88 -41.55
CA GLN A 61 25.27 3.98 -40.59
C GLN A 61 26.19 2.84 -40.19
N TYR A 62 26.22 2.56 -38.89
CA TYR A 62 26.83 1.38 -38.32
C TYR A 62 26.11 0.10 -38.77
N ALA A 63 26.85 -1.01 -38.74
CA ALA A 63 26.29 -2.30 -39.06
C ALA A 63 25.22 -2.67 -38.01
N LEU A 64 24.01 -2.97 -38.47
CA LEU A 64 22.90 -3.44 -37.63
C LEU A 64 22.91 -4.97 -37.52
N VAL A 65 22.84 -5.45 -36.28
CA VAL A 65 22.61 -6.85 -35.95
C VAL A 65 21.22 -6.97 -35.34
N THR A 66 20.34 -7.69 -36.00
CA THR A 66 19.03 -8.03 -35.44
C THR A 66 19.10 -9.41 -34.81
N GLU A 67 18.54 -9.53 -33.62
CA GLU A 67 18.36 -10.78 -32.93
C GLU A 67 17.65 -11.83 -33.80
N GLU A 68 18.13 -13.07 -33.70
CA GLU A 68 17.44 -14.25 -34.21
C GLU A 68 17.38 -15.31 -33.12
N GLU A 69 16.15 -15.69 -32.76
CA GLU A 69 15.85 -16.74 -31.79
C GLU A 69 16.08 -18.13 -32.41
N PHE A 70 16.65 -19.11 -31.70
CA PHE A 70 17.01 -19.14 -30.28
C PHE A 70 18.47 -18.73 -30.01
N ASN A 71 18.72 -17.82 -29.06
CA ASN A 71 20.07 -17.29 -28.77
C ASN A 71 20.45 -17.30 -27.27
N ASN A 72 19.82 -18.13 -26.43
CA ASN A 72 19.96 -18.04 -24.97
C ASN A 72 21.20 -18.72 -24.37
N ASN A 73 22.21 -18.97 -25.19
CA ASN A 73 23.53 -19.44 -24.74
C ASN A 73 24.61 -19.16 -25.80
N GLN A 74 25.86 -19.34 -25.39
CA GLN A 74 27.05 -19.03 -26.20
C GLN A 74 27.12 -19.80 -27.53
N ASP A 75 26.61 -21.03 -27.60
CA ASP A 75 26.74 -21.89 -28.80
C ASP A 75 25.85 -21.44 -29.96
N VAL A 76 24.81 -20.65 -29.67
CA VAL A 76 23.81 -20.16 -30.63
C VAL A 76 23.69 -18.63 -30.63
N ALA A 77 24.70 -17.94 -30.07
CA ALA A 77 24.73 -16.49 -30.00
C ALA A 77 24.68 -15.83 -31.38
N ASN A 78 23.97 -14.71 -31.52
CA ASN A 78 24.00 -13.93 -32.75
C ASN A 78 25.37 -13.26 -32.92
N HIS A 79 25.86 -13.13 -34.16
CA HIS A 79 27.23 -12.68 -34.41
C HIS A 79 27.30 -11.19 -34.75
N VAL A 80 28.00 -10.42 -33.92
CA VAL A 80 28.34 -9.02 -34.16
C VAL A 80 29.70 -8.96 -34.85
N GLN A 81 29.72 -8.47 -36.09
CA GLN A 81 30.89 -8.58 -36.97
C GLN A 81 32.07 -7.69 -36.54
N GLN A 82 31.77 -6.49 -36.05
CA GLN A 82 32.75 -5.46 -35.70
C GLN A 82 32.16 -4.46 -34.70
N ILE A 83 33.01 -3.66 -34.07
CA ILE A 83 32.66 -2.45 -33.32
C ILE A 83 33.26 -1.25 -34.07
N PRO A 84 32.54 -0.13 -34.26
CA PRO A 84 31.18 0.12 -33.75
C PRO A 84 30.07 -0.65 -34.49
N SER A 85 28.93 -0.85 -33.81
CA SER A 85 27.74 -1.53 -34.34
C SER A 85 26.46 -1.14 -33.62
N ARG A 86 25.30 -1.37 -34.27
CA ARG A 86 23.98 -1.31 -33.65
C ARG A 86 23.44 -2.73 -33.47
N ILE A 87 22.75 -2.99 -32.37
CA ILE A 87 22.09 -4.27 -32.09
C ILE A 87 20.63 -3.99 -31.77
N SER A 88 19.71 -4.86 -32.19
CA SER A 88 18.30 -4.78 -31.79
C SER A 88 17.73 -6.17 -31.51
N GLY A 89 17.00 -6.28 -30.40
CA GLY A 89 16.39 -7.53 -29.93
C GLY A 89 15.19 -7.30 -29.03
N VAL A 90 14.68 -8.37 -28.42
CA VAL A 90 13.52 -8.40 -27.54
C VAL A 90 13.64 -9.52 -26.51
N VAL A 91 13.59 -9.18 -25.22
CA VAL A 91 13.47 -10.17 -24.13
C VAL A 91 12.02 -10.65 -24.06
N GLN A 92 11.64 -11.56 -24.97
CA GLN A 92 10.24 -11.87 -25.26
C GLN A 92 9.63 -12.91 -24.33
N GLN A 93 10.44 -13.69 -23.60
CA GLN A 93 9.98 -14.78 -22.73
C GLN A 93 10.54 -14.74 -21.29
N VAL A 94 9.89 -15.47 -20.38
CA VAL A 94 10.38 -15.58 -18.99
C VAL A 94 11.69 -16.37 -18.98
N ASN A 95 12.72 -15.85 -18.29
CA ASN A 95 14.10 -16.35 -18.31
C ASN A 95 14.77 -16.30 -19.70
N ASP A 96 14.32 -15.39 -20.56
CA ASP A 96 14.96 -15.14 -21.83
C ASP A 96 16.31 -14.43 -21.61
N LEU A 97 17.32 -14.89 -22.34
CA LEU A 97 18.68 -14.37 -22.27
C LEU A 97 19.14 -14.22 -23.71
N ASP A 98 19.69 -13.06 -24.08
CA ASP A 98 20.03 -12.82 -25.47
C ASP A 98 21.55 -12.74 -25.56
N PHE A 99 22.19 -13.71 -26.23
CA PHE A 99 23.64 -13.74 -26.38
C PHE A 99 24.08 -13.19 -27.73
N TYR A 100 25.01 -12.24 -27.69
CA TYR A 100 25.69 -11.69 -28.86
C TYR A 100 27.18 -11.98 -28.78
N GLN A 101 27.70 -12.75 -29.73
CA GLN A 101 29.14 -12.98 -29.88
C GLN A 101 29.78 -11.75 -30.52
N ILE A 102 30.72 -11.13 -29.80
CA ILE A 102 31.40 -9.89 -30.17
C ILE A 102 32.92 -10.12 -30.20
N LYS A 103 33.64 -9.40 -31.06
CA LYS A 103 35.11 -9.37 -31.07
C LYS A 103 35.58 -8.07 -30.45
N LEU A 104 36.36 -8.16 -29.40
CA LEU A 104 36.92 -6.98 -28.72
C LEU A 104 38.45 -7.02 -28.75
N GLU A 105 39.06 -5.83 -28.74
CA GLU A 105 40.51 -5.65 -28.80
C GLU A 105 41.09 -5.23 -27.45
N ALA A 106 42.23 -5.82 -27.07
CA ALA A 106 42.91 -5.52 -25.82
C ALA A 106 43.18 -4.02 -25.65
N GLY A 107 42.78 -3.46 -24.51
CA GLY A 107 43.04 -2.08 -24.13
C GLY A 107 42.15 -1.04 -24.82
N LYS A 108 41.22 -1.45 -25.69
CA LYS A 108 40.17 -0.57 -26.21
C LYS A 108 39.00 -0.51 -25.25
N SER A 109 38.56 0.68 -24.92
CA SER A 109 37.36 0.92 -24.12
C SER A 109 36.15 0.84 -25.05
N VAL A 110 35.15 0.03 -24.70
CA VAL A 110 33.94 -0.17 -25.51
C VAL A 110 32.72 -0.01 -24.62
N THR A 111 31.86 0.95 -24.95
CA THR A 111 30.59 1.18 -24.28
C THR A 111 29.46 0.48 -25.03
N PHE A 112 28.56 -0.14 -24.27
CA PHE A 112 27.29 -0.66 -24.73
C PHE A 112 26.19 0.16 -24.08
N LEU A 113 25.52 1.00 -24.86
CA LEU A 113 24.42 1.85 -24.42
C LEU A 113 23.09 1.26 -24.91
N LEU A 114 22.23 0.86 -23.98
CA LEU A 114 20.97 0.19 -24.24
C LEU A 114 19.79 1.15 -24.03
N SER A 115 18.95 1.27 -25.06
CA SER A 115 17.67 1.97 -25.01
C SER A 115 16.47 1.05 -25.23
N SER A 116 15.34 1.41 -24.63
CA SER A 116 14.05 0.74 -24.80
C SER A 116 12.91 1.73 -24.59
N PRO A 117 11.83 1.66 -25.39
CA PRO A 117 10.62 2.44 -25.15
C PRO A 117 9.76 1.87 -24.00
N SER A 118 10.09 0.69 -23.45
CA SER A 118 9.30 0.10 -22.37
C SER A 118 9.71 0.66 -21.01
N HIS A 119 8.77 1.32 -20.32
CA HIS A 119 8.97 1.77 -18.93
C HIS A 119 9.11 0.59 -17.96
N ASP A 120 8.44 -0.53 -18.22
CA ASP A 120 8.44 -1.72 -17.36
C ASP A 120 9.74 -2.54 -17.48
N PHE A 121 10.50 -2.38 -18.56
CA PHE A 121 11.68 -3.18 -18.84
C PHE A 121 12.87 -2.71 -18.00
N SER A 122 13.42 -3.63 -17.19
CA SER A 122 14.58 -3.34 -16.34
C SER A 122 15.77 -4.20 -16.76
N PRO A 123 16.59 -3.74 -17.73
CA PRO A 123 17.60 -4.58 -18.37
C PRO A 123 18.78 -4.93 -17.44
N GLY A 124 19.15 -6.20 -17.47
CA GLY A 124 20.46 -6.73 -17.12
C GLY A 124 21.38 -6.71 -18.33
N MET A 125 22.65 -6.33 -18.13
CA MET A 125 23.71 -6.46 -19.15
C MET A 125 25.00 -6.94 -18.52
N ALA A 126 25.70 -7.84 -19.21
CA ALA A 126 27.04 -8.30 -18.84
C ALA A 126 27.85 -8.69 -20.08
N VAL A 127 29.18 -8.63 -19.97
CA VAL A 127 30.09 -9.17 -20.98
C VAL A 127 30.84 -10.36 -20.39
N LEU A 128 30.84 -11.48 -21.09
CA LEU A 128 31.51 -12.72 -20.72
C LEU A 128 32.71 -12.97 -21.64
N ASP A 129 33.77 -13.56 -21.11
CA ASP A 129 34.87 -14.10 -21.90
C ASP A 129 34.49 -15.40 -22.63
N SER A 130 35.45 -15.97 -23.38
CA SER A 130 35.24 -17.21 -24.13
C SER A 130 34.97 -18.44 -23.26
N GLU A 131 35.28 -18.36 -21.97
CA GLU A 131 35.05 -19.39 -20.97
C GLU A 131 33.72 -19.21 -20.23
N GLY A 132 32.95 -18.16 -20.54
CA GLY A 132 31.67 -17.85 -19.92
C GLY A 132 31.77 -17.15 -18.57
N LEU A 133 32.95 -16.61 -18.23
CA LEU A 133 33.14 -15.82 -17.02
C LEU A 133 32.90 -14.34 -17.32
N ALA A 134 32.14 -13.67 -16.45
CA ALA A 134 31.92 -12.24 -16.57
C ALA A 134 33.25 -11.48 -16.39
N ILE A 135 33.56 -10.61 -17.33
CA ILE A 135 34.67 -9.67 -17.19
C ILE A 135 34.23 -8.44 -16.40
N LEU A 136 35.21 -7.67 -15.90
CA LEU A 136 34.92 -6.42 -15.23
C LEU A 136 34.29 -5.44 -16.23
N ALA A 137 33.06 -5.04 -15.93
CA ALA A 137 32.37 -3.93 -16.54
C ALA A 137 32.11 -2.87 -15.48
N TRP A 138 32.03 -1.62 -15.92
CA TRP A 138 31.72 -0.49 -15.04
C TRP A 138 30.59 0.34 -15.68
N ALA A 139 29.84 1.06 -14.85
CA ALA A 139 28.82 1.99 -15.32
C ALA A 139 29.53 3.28 -15.75
N PRO A 140 29.28 3.80 -16.96
CA PRO A 140 29.78 5.12 -17.32
C PRO A 140 29.20 6.18 -16.38
N ASN A 141 29.83 7.35 -16.39
CA ASN A 141 29.39 8.51 -15.64
C ASN A 141 28.18 9.10 -16.37
N TYR A 142 27.02 8.49 -16.13
CA TYR A 142 25.78 8.69 -16.86
C TYR A 142 24.58 8.20 -16.03
N GLN A 143 23.60 9.06 -15.84
CA GLN A 143 22.29 8.75 -15.28
C GLN A 143 21.29 8.47 -16.40
N SER A 144 20.63 7.30 -16.32
CA SER A 144 19.69 6.88 -17.34
C SER A 144 18.36 7.62 -17.21
N VAL A 145 18.08 8.52 -18.15
CA VAL A 145 16.83 9.28 -18.25
C VAL A 145 16.08 8.88 -19.53
N GLY A 146 14.74 8.88 -19.45
CA GLY A 146 13.87 8.56 -20.58
C GLY A 146 14.07 7.16 -21.16
N LYS A 147 14.51 7.09 -22.43
CA LYS A 147 14.57 5.83 -23.21
C LYS A 147 15.80 5.00 -22.96
N TYR A 148 16.90 5.62 -22.56
CA TYR A 148 18.09 4.87 -22.19
C TYR A 148 17.84 4.20 -20.84
N LYS A 149 18.12 2.91 -20.77
CA LYS A 149 17.81 2.10 -19.59
C LYS A 149 19.07 1.61 -18.89
N ARG A 150 20.18 1.49 -19.62
CA ARG A 150 21.44 1.01 -19.07
C ARG A 150 22.61 1.25 -20.01
N ALA A 151 23.75 1.62 -19.45
CA ALA A 151 25.03 1.55 -20.13
C ALA A 151 26.02 0.69 -19.32
N ILE A 152 26.93 -0.01 -20.02
CA ILE A 152 28.12 -0.62 -19.41
C ILE A 152 29.32 -0.37 -20.32
N GLN A 153 30.48 -0.13 -19.74
CA GLN A 153 31.74 -0.14 -20.47
C GLN A 153 32.61 -1.32 -20.07
N VAL A 154 33.35 -1.85 -21.04
CA VAL A 154 34.39 -2.85 -20.83
C VAL A 154 35.69 -2.45 -21.48
N LYS A 155 36.80 -2.86 -20.85
CA LYS A 155 38.15 -2.71 -21.40
C LYS A 155 38.87 -4.06 -21.31
N PRO A 156 38.77 -4.93 -22.34
CA PRO A 156 39.31 -6.28 -22.28
C PRO A 156 40.85 -6.25 -22.19
N ARG A 157 41.41 -7.21 -21.46
CA ARG A 157 42.87 -7.35 -21.30
C ARG A 157 43.54 -8.07 -22.47
N THR A 158 42.76 -8.84 -23.22
CA THR A 158 43.21 -9.68 -24.33
C THR A 158 42.28 -9.49 -25.51
N SER A 159 42.81 -9.41 -26.73
CA SER A 159 41.97 -9.40 -27.91
C SER A 159 41.37 -10.78 -28.12
N GLY A 160 40.08 -10.87 -28.42
CA GLY A 160 39.42 -12.16 -28.52
C GLY A 160 37.92 -12.08 -28.75
N VAL A 161 37.30 -13.24 -28.62
CA VAL A 161 35.85 -13.40 -28.68
C VAL A 161 35.28 -13.25 -27.28
N TYR A 162 34.24 -12.43 -27.16
CA TYR A 162 33.47 -12.16 -25.96
C TYR A 162 31.98 -12.33 -26.26
N TYR A 163 31.15 -12.34 -25.23
CA TYR A 163 29.70 -12.45 -25.34
C TYR A 163 29.02 -11.35 -24.55
N LEU A 164 28.28 -10.48 -25.22
CA LEU A 164 27.35 -9.56 -24.57
C LEU A 164 26.05 -10.33 -24.28
N VAL A 165 25.54 -10.20 -23.06
CA VAL A 165 24.33 -10.90 -22.59
C VAL A 165 23.32 -9.89 -22.06
N ILE A 166 22.09 -9.96 -22.54
CA ILE A 166 20.97 -9.10 -22.15
C ILE A 166 19.88 -9.96 -21.50
N ASN A 167 19.21 -9.42 -20.48
CA ASN A 167 18.04 -10.02 -19.84
C ASN A 167 17.18 -8.97 -19.13
N ASP A 168 16.03 -9.34 -18.55
CA ASP A 168 15.36 -8.53 -17.52
C ASP A 168 15.89 -8.91 -16.13
N LYS A 169 16.16 -7.94 -15.25
CA LYS A 169 16.69 -8.17 -13.90
C LYS A 169 15.79 -9.07 -13.04
N LEU A 170 14.48 -9.05 -13.29
CA LEU A 170 13.50 -9.90 -12.62
C LEU A 170 13.17 -11.18 -13.42
N PHE A 171 13.92 -11.45 -14.50
CA PHE A 171 13.74 -12.58 -15.41
C PHE A 171 12.34 -12.68 -16.02
N ARG A 172 11.65 -11.54 -16.14
CA ARG A 172 10.40 -11.43 -16.91
C ARG A 172 10.74 -11.42 -18.41
N GLY A 173 9.74 -11.63 -19.25
CA GLY A 173 9.86 -11.31 -20.67
C GLY A 173 8.50 -11.09 -21.30
N ARG A 174 8.48 -10.16 -22.24
CA ARG A 174 7.27 -9.68 -22.92
C ARG A 174 7.64 -9.13 -24.30
N PRO A 175 6.72 -9.16 -25.29
CA PRO A 175 6.99 -8.60 -26.62
C PRO A 175 7.33 -7.10 -26.63
N ASP A 176 6.94 -6.34 -25.59
CA ASP A 176 7.26 -4.92 -25.46
C ASP A 176 8.65 -4.66 -24.87
N PHE A 177 9.37 -5.68 -24.37
CA PHE A 177 10.75 -5.56 -23.88
C PHE A 177 11.75 -5.54 -25.04
N ASN A 178 11.40 -4.84 -26.13
CA ASN A 178 12.30 -4.60 -27.25
C ASN A 178 13.37 -3.60 -26.82
N TYR A 179 14.57 -3.76 -27.35
CA TYR A 179 15.70 -2.90 -27.05
C TYR A 179 16.57 -2.65 -28.29
N LYS A 180 17.34 -1.58 -28.21
CA LYS A 180 18.43 -1.26 -29.12
C LYS A 180 19.70 -1.07 -28.30
N ILE A 181 20.84 -1.47 -28.85
CA ILE A 181 22.15 -1.23 -28.26
C ILE A 181 23.03 -0.52 -29.28
N ALA A 182 23.65 0.55 -28.83
CA ALA A 182 24.78 1.19 -29.46
C ALA A 182 26.06 0.60 -28.85
N ALA A 183 26.96 0.07 -29.69
CA ALA A 183 28.25 -0.44 -29.23
C ALA A 183 29.37 0.32 -29.95
N PHE A 184 30.19 1.06 -29.21
CA PHE A 184 31.16 2.01 -29.75
C PHE A 184 32.40 2.18 -28.85
N PHE A 185 33.42 2.86 -29.36
CA PHE A 185 34.61 3.21 -28.57
C PHE A 185 34.36 4.52 -27.82
N ASP A 186 34.77 4.56 -26.57
CA ASP A 186 34.48 5.65 -25.61
C ASP A 186 35.63 5.65 -24.60
N ASN A 187 36.58 6.57 -24.71
CA ASN A 187 37.79 6.56 -23.89
C ASN A 187 37.67 7.38 -22.61
N ASP A 188 36.90 8.47 -22.65
CA ASP A 188 36.58 9.43 -21.59
C ASP A 188 35.56 8.91 -20.61
N VAL A 189 34.73 7.93 -20.97
CA VAL A 189 33.75 7.27 -20.09
C VAL A 189 32.43 8.06 -19.93
N ASP A 190 32.01 8.78 -20.97
CA ASP A 190 30.83 9.65 -20.99
C ASP A 190 29.62 9.05 -21.74
N ALA A 191 29.78 7.85 -22.32
CA ALA A 191 28.77 7.18 -23.17
C ALA A 191 28.49 7.86 -24.52
N ILE A 192 29.38 8.70 -25.02
CA ILE A 192 29.40 9.20 -26.40
C ILE A 192 30.49 8.45 -27.19
N ASP A 193 30.30 8.33 -28.51
CA ASP A 193 31.28 7.67 -29.36
C ASP A 193 32.44 8.61 -29.68
N ASP A 194 33.67 8.19 -29.36
CA ASP A 194 34.92 8.92 -29.68
C ASP A 194 34.95 9.42 -31.15
N ALA A 195 34.30 8.68 -32.06
CA ALA A 195 34.28 8.98 -33.49
C ALA A 195 33.31 10.11 -33.88
N ILE A 196 32.28 10.37 -33.08
CA ILE A 196 31.26 11.40 -33.35
C ILE A 196 31.48 12.66 -32.52
N GLU A 197 32.08 12.55 -31.33
CA GLU A 197 32.33 13.68 -30.42
C GLU A 197 32.85 14.95 -31.12
N PRO A 198 33.84 14.87 -32.03
CA PRO A 198 34.37 16.08 -32.64
C PRO A 198 33.32 16.81 -33.48
N ALA A 199 32.38 16.11 -34.13
CA ALA A 199 31.34 16.74 -34.95
C ALA A 199 30.40 17.62 -34.10
N PHE A 200 30.26 17.29 -32.81
CA PHE A 200 29.44 18.01 -31.85
C PHE A 200 30.22 19.05 -31.02
N GLY A 201 31.54 19.11 -31.19
CA GLY A 201 32.39 20.10 -30.51
C GLY A 201 32.74 19.76 -29.06
N PHE A 202 32.54 18.50 -28.63
CA PHE A 202 32.96 18.03 -27.31
C PHE A 202 34.47 18.16 -27.09
N GLU A 203 34.87 18.42 -25.85
CA GLU A 203 36.28 18.42 -25.46
C GLU A 203 36.80 16.98 -25.34
N ALA A 204 37.55 16.52 -26.34
CA ALA A 204 38.11 15.17 -26.35
C ALA A 204 38.79 14.77 -25.02
N TYR A 205 38.42 13.61 -24.48
CA TYR A 205 38.88 13.09 -23.18
C TYR A 205 38.37 13.85 -21.94
N SER A 206 37.38 14.74 -22.08
CA SER A 206 36.55 15.25 -20.98
C SER A 206 35.28 14.40 -20.85
N GLN A 207 34.62 14.46 -19.70
CA GLN A 207 33.29 13.85 -19.52
C GLN A 207 32.19 14.90 -19.33
N ASP A 208 32.60 16.15 -19.24
CA ASP A 208 31.87 17.31 -18.78
C ASP A 208 32.59 18.49 -19.44
N THR A 209 32.07 18.92 -20.59
CA THR A 209 32.74 19.86 -21.48
C THR A 209 32.76 21.27 -20.89
N ASP A 210 31.70 21.68 -20.22
CA ASP A 210 31.53 23.05 -19.70
C ASP A 210 31.83 23.18 -18.20
N ASN A 211 31.98 22.06 -17.48
CA ASN A 211 32.31 21.92 -16.06
C ASN A 211 31.20 22.40 -15.11
N ASP A 212 29.94 22.22 -15.48
CA ASP A 212 28.79 22.58 -14.64
C ASP A 212 28.41 21.47 -13.62
N GLY A 213 28.86 20.23 -13.87
CA GLY A 213 28.64 19.06 -13.03
C GLY A 213 27.66 18.02 -13.58
N ILE A 214 27.06 18.29 -14.74
CA ILE A 214 26.32 17.35 -15.58
C ILE A 214 27.31 16.74 -16.59
N TYR A 215 27.13 15.46 -16.93
CA TYR A 215 28.04 14.80 -17.87
C TYR A 215 27.55 14.95 -19.32
N ASP A 216 28.49 15.06 -20.25
CA ASP A 216 28.26 15.25 -21.69
C ASP A 216 27.21 14.28 -22.25
N GLY A 217 27.25 13.01 -21.81
CA GLY A 217 26.27 12.00 -22.22
C GLY A 217 24.85 12.23 -21.71
N GLU A 218 24.66 12.89 -20.59
CA GLU A 218 23.34 13.26 -20.05
C GLU A 218 22.74 14.40 -20.89
N GLU A 219 23.55 15.39 -21.27
CA GLU A 219 23.17 16.54 -22.09
C GLU A 219 22.96 16.20 -23.56
N PHE A 220 23.77 15.27 -24.09
CA PHE A 220 23.66 14.80 -25.46
C PHE A 220 22.41 13.94 -25.70
N TYR A 221 22.00 13.16 -24.70
CA TYR A 221 20.92 12.18 -24.83
C TYR A 221 19.57 12.65 -24.24
N VAL A 222 19.22 13.92 -24.44
CA VAL A 222 17.91 14.48 -24.06
C VAL A 222 16.83 14.12 -25.09
N PHE A 223 15.66 13.66 -24.65
CA PHE A 223 14.56 13.27 -25.53
C PHE A 223 13.24 13.93 -25.18
N GLN A 224 12.64 14.61 -26.15
CA GLN A 224 11.26 15.05 -26.04
C GLN A 224 10.30 14.04 -26.69
N SER A 225 9.16 13.79 -26.01
CA SER A 225 7.98 13.09 -26.51
C SER A 225 8.23 12.01 -27.58
N ASP A 226 8.45 10.78 -27.12
CA ASP A 226 8.32 9.56 -27.90
C ASP A 226 9.23 9.36 -29.15
N ASN A 227 10.36 10.09 -29.34
CA ASN A 227 11.62 9.65 -29.99
C ASN A 227 12.53 10.78 -30.54
N LEU A 228 12.23 12.07 -30.34
CA LEU A 228 13.10 13.12 -30.88
C LEU A 228 14.21 13.44 -29.88
N MET A 229 15.46 13.15 -30.26
CA MET A 229 16.64 13.61 -29.54
C MET A 229 16.77 15.11 -29.76
N LEU A 230 16.89 15.88 -28.67
CA LEU A 230 17.08 17.33 -28.69
C LEU A 230 18.48 17.62 -28.18
N HIS A 231 19.27 18.30 -29.00
CA HIS A 231 20.62 18.75 -28.63
C HIS A 231 20.67 20.25 -28.32
N ASP A 232 19.54 20.94 -28.46
CA ASP A 232 19.33 22.39 -28.26
C ASP A 232 17.85 22.52 -27.86
N VAL A 233 17.59 22.46 -26.55
CA VAL A 233 16.24 22.31 -25.98
C VAL A 233 15.43 23.60 -26.10
N ASP A 234 16.03 24.74 -25.78
CA ASP A 234 15.37 26.06 -25.83
C ASP A 234 15.38 26.71 -27.24
N GLY A 235 16.26 26.24 -28.14
CA GLY A 235 16.39 26.70 -29.51
C GLY A 235 17.18 28.01 -29.66
N ASP A 236 18.05 28.36 -28.71
CA ASP A 236 18.86 29.59 -28.78
C ASP A 236 20.09 29.46 -29.70
N GLY A 237 20.46 28.23 -30.04
CA GLY A 237 21.56 27.86 -30.93
C GLY A 237 22.84 27.39 -30.23
N LEU A 238 22.90 27.44 -28.90
CA LEU A 238 23.86 26.70 -28.09
C LEU A 238 23.38 25.25 -27.94
N PRO A 239 24.28 24.26 -28.02
CA PRO A 239 23.91 22.90 -27.68
C PRO A 239 23.88 22.72 -26.16
N ASN A 240 23.07 21.77 -25.68
CA ASN A 240 22.87 21.52 -24.24
C ASN A 240 24.21 21.42 -23.48
N TRP A 241 25.20 20.67 -23.99
CA TRP A 241 26.53 20.47 -23.36
C TRP A 241 27.47 21.69 -23.35
N LEU A 242 26.96 22.86 -23.78
CA LEU A 242 27.63 24.15 -23.73
C LEU A 242 26.69 25.26 -23.24
N ASP A 243 25.45 24.91 -22.87
CA ASP A 243 24.45 25.83 -22.38
C ASP A 243 24.47 25.85 -20.85
N ASP A 244 24.33 27.04 -20.27
CA ASP A 244 24.40 27.26 -18.82
C ASP A 244 22.98 27.20 -18.18
N ASP A 245 21.93 27.09 -19.00
CA ASP A 245 20.47 27.19 -18.74
C ASP A 245 19.68 26.53 -19.92
N THR A 246 19.82 25.21 -20.10
CA THR A 246 19.41 24.44 -21.29
C THR A 246 17.93 24.57 -21.67
N ASP A 247 17.03 24.74 -20.70
CA ASP A 247 15.59 24.90 -20.94
C ASP A 247 15.12 26.37 -20.90
N ALA A 248 16.02 27.29 -20.58
CA ALA A 248 15.84 28.73 -20.48
C ALA A 248 14.75 29.18 -19.49
N ASP A 249 14.62 28.48 -18.37
CA ASP A 249 13.70 28.84 -17.29
C ASP A 249 14.32 29.91 -16.35
N GLY A 250 15.64 30.11 -16.40
CA GLY A 250 16.39 31.09 -15.62
C GLY A 250 16.99 30.55 -14.32
N ILE A 251 16.95 29.23 -14.13
CA ILE A 251 17.77 28.47 -13.19
C ILE A 251 19.10 28.18 -13.91
N LYS A 252 19.85 27.17 -13.55
CA LYS A 252 21.19 26.91 -14.07
C LYS A 252 21.33 25.42 -14.01
N ASP A 253 21.76 24.81 -15.10
CA ASP A 253 21.83 23.35 -15.26
C ASP A 253 22.52 22.68 -14.06
N GLY A 254 23.73 23.10 -13.69
CA GLY A 254 24.43 22.57 -12.51
C GLY A 254 23.75 22.77 -11.13
N LEU A 255 22.71 23.59 -11.01
CA LEU A 255 21.84 23.68 -9.83
C LEU A 255 20.64 22.72 -9.91
N GLU A 256 20.06 22.53 -11.09
CA GLU A 256 18.94 21.59 -11.34
C GLU A 256 19.42 20.14 -11.34
N GLY A 257 20.48 19.86 -12.09
CA GLY A 257 21.12 18.56 -12.23
C GLY A 257 20.40 17.60 -13.17
N ALA A 258 20.95 16.39 -13.28
CA ALA A 258 20.54 15.38 -14.25
C ALA A 258 19.49 14.37 -13.74
N THR A 259 18.76 14.69 -12.67
CA THR A 259 17.75 13.78 -12.10
C THR A 259 16.39 13.91 -12.80
N ASP A 260 15.65 12.80 -12.85
CA ASP A 260 14.30 12.67 -13.43
C ASP A 260 13.42 12.09 -12.30
N LEU A 261 13.00 12.95 -11.35
CA LEU A 261 12.32 12.50 -10.13
C LEU A 261 10.84 12.17 -10.39
N ASP A 262 10.18 12.94 -11.25
CA ASP A 262 8.78 12.74 -11.62
C ASP A 262 8.58 11.57 -12.61
N ASN A 263 9.67 11.10 -13.25
CA ASN A 263 9.75 9.99 -14.20
C ASN A 263 9.03 10.26 -15.53
N ASP A 264 8.97 11.51 -15.99
CA ASP A 264 8.41 11.85 -17.29
C ASP A 264 9.37 11.56 -18.46
N GLY A 265 10.66 11.39 -18.15
CA GLY A 265 11.73 11.05 -19.10
C GLY A 265 12.58 12.22 -19.57
N LEU A 266 12.42 13.41 -19.01
CA LEU A 266 13.35 14.54 -19.06
C LEU A 266 14.14 14.62 -17.75
N ALA A 267 15.32 15.21 -17.82
CA ALA A 267 16.12 15.50 -16.63
C ALA A 267 15.85 16.95 -16.24
N ALA A 268 15.97 17.28 -14.95
CA ALA A 268 15.61 18.61 -14.43
C ALA A 268 16.23 19.77 -15.23
N PHE A 269 17.53 19.74 -15.55
CA PHE A 269 18.18 20.78 -16.37
C PHE A 269 17.56 21.04 -17.76
N ALA A 270 16.73 20.12 -18.24
CA ALA A 270 16.07 20.17 -19.55
C ALA A 270 14.54 20.10 -19.43
N ASP A 271 14.00 20.32 -18.23
CA ASP A 271 12.58 20.20 -17.91
C ASP A 271 12.03 21.46 -17.22
N LEU A 272 10.99 22.04 -17.80
CA LEU A 272 10.38 23.28 -17.34
C LEU A 272 9.45 23.12 -16.12
N ASP A 273 9.19 21.87 -15.70
CA ASP A 273 8.27 21.44 -14.62
C ASP A 273 8.87 20.16 -13.98
N ALA A 274 10.06 20.25 -13.39
CA ALA A 274 10.90 19.09 -13.03
C ALA A 274 10.31 18.17 -11.93
N ASP A 275 9.36 18.67 -11.15
CA ASP A 275 8.60 17.90 -10.16
C ASP A 275 7.24 17.39 -10.70
N GLY A 276 6.86 17.81 -11.90
CA GLY A 276 5.65 17.42 -12.61
C GLY A 276 4.35 17.91 -11.97
N ASN A 277 4.39 18.96 -11.14
CA ASN A 277 3.23 19.46 -10.40
C ASN A 277 2.35 20.44 -11.22
N SER A 278 2.76 20.81 -12.44
CA SER A 278 2.11 21.77 -13.35
C SER A 278 2.25 23.25 -12.96
N VAL A 279 3.14 23.58 -12.05
CA VAL A 279 3.78 24.89 -11.91
C VAL A 279 5.05 24.86 -12.78
N LEU A 280 5.69 26.01 -12.99
CA LEU A 280 6.94 26.03 -13.75
C LEU A 280 8.05 26.30 -12.74
N ASP A 281 9.20 25.69 -12.93
CA ASP A 281 10.38 25.81 -12.08
C ASP A 281 10.75 27.29 -11.83
N ALA A 282 10.75 28.09 -12.91
CA ALA A 282 10.93 29.55 -12.88
C ALA A 282 9.96 30.32 -11.94
N MET A 283 8.79 29.74 -11.61
CA MET A 283 7.82 30.28 -10.65
C MET A 283 8.08 29.83 -9.22
N GLU A 284 8.71 28.67 -9.02
CA GLU A 284 9.00 28.04 -7.72
C GLU A 284 10.37 28.45 -7.17
N VAL A 285 11.36 28.71 -8.03
CA VAL A 285 12.70 29.16 -7.62
C VAL A 285 12.70 30.45 -6.76
N GLY A 286 11.64 31.25 -6.87
CA GLY A 286 11.44 32.45 -6.06
C GLY A 286 12.13 33.70 -6.65
N LYS A 287 12.86 34.46 -5.82
CA LYS A 287 13.44 35.76 -6.24
C LYS A 287 14.92 35.72 -6.58
N ASP A 288 15.62 34.69 -6.13
CA ASP A 288 17.07 34.56 -6.24
C ASP A 288 17.34 33.12 -6.68
N SER A 289 17.57 32.91 -7.97
CA SER A 289 17.80 31.56 -8.52
C SER A 289 19.07 30.91 -7.99
N GLN A 290 20.00 31.67 -7.41
CA GLN A 290 21.17 31.10 -6.72
C GLN A 290 20.88 30.62 -5.29
N SER A 291 19.65 30.79 -4.82
CA SER A 291 19.17 30.37 -3.50
C SER A 291 17.68 30.08 -3.60
N PRO A 292 17.32 28.97 -4.29
CA PRO A 292 15.95 28.61 -4.56
C PRO A 292 15.14 28.40 -3.27
N LEU A 293 13.82 28.39 -3.39
CA LEU A 293 12.96 28.01 -2.29
C LEU A 293 13.21 26.53 -1.93
N ASN A 294 13.04 26.23 -0.65
CA ASN A 294 13.20 24.91 -0.04
C ASN A 294 12.36 24.97 1.25
N PHE A 295 11.12 24.53 1.17
CA PHE A 295 10.11 24.80 2.18
C PHE A 295 10.24 23.89 3.41
N ASP A 296 10.53 22.61 3.24
CA ASP A 296 10.72 21.65 4.33
C ASP A 296 12.15 21.64 4.94
N GLY A 297 13.12 22.21 4.22
CA GLY A 297 14.53 22.32 4.61
C GLY A 297 15.39 21.10 4.28
N ASP A 298 14.97 20.25 3.34
CA ASP A 298 15.71 19.05 2.95
C ASP A 298 16.84 19.33 1.92
N ALA A 299 17.27 18.34 1.14
CA ALA A 299 18.35 18.50 0.16
C ALA A 299 17.89 19.02 -1.21
N LEU A 300 16.60 18.92 -1.53
CA LEU A 300 16.00 19.33 -2.79
C LEU A 300 15.47 20.76 -2.66
N ALA A 301 15.24 21.40 -3.80
CA ALA A 301 14.62 22.71 -3.86
C ALA A 301 13.18 22.56 -4.37
N ASP A 302 12.30 23.50 -4.05
CA ASP A 302 10.86 23.34 -4.31
C ASP A 302 10.53 23.06 -5.80
N PHE A 303 11.36 23.50 -6.75
CA PHE A 303 11.11 23.25 -8.18
C PHE A 303 11.39 21.80 -8.62
N ILE A 304 12.09 21.01 -7.82
CA ILE A 304 12.47 19.61 -8.13
C ILE A 304 12.01 18.63 -7.03
N ASP A 305 11.59 19.14 -5.87
CA ASP A 305 11.07 18.31 -4.79
C ASP A 305 9.64 17.87 -5.12
N LEU A 306 9.30 16.61 -4.86
CA LEU A 306 7.97 16.08 -5.17
C LEU A 306 6.97 16.25 -4.00
N ASP A 307 7.46 16.67 -2.82
CA ASP A 307 6.70 16.89 -1.58
C ASP A 307 7.33 18.04 -0.77
N ASP A 308 7.13 19.27 -1.25
CA ASP A 308 7.68 20.53 -0.75
C ASP A 308 7.60 20.73 0.77
N ASP A 309 6.60 20.14 1.44
CA ASP A 309 6.41 20.28 2.87
C ASP A 309 6.66 19.02 3.70
N ASP A 310 7.05 17.91 3.08
CA ASP A 310 7.34 16.61 3.70
C ASP A 310 6.18 16.14 4.60
N ASP A 311 4.97 16.15 4.05
CA ASP A 311 3.81 15.57 4.71
C ASP A 311 3.34 14.24 4.10
N LEU A 312 4.01 13.78 3.04
CA LEU A 312 3.76 12.59 2.22
C LEU A 312 2.67 12.76 1.17
N ILE A 313 2.05 13.94 1.03
CA ILE A 313 1.17 14.28 -0.08
C ILE A 313 2.04 14.88 -1.17
N LEU A 314 2.10 14.21 -2.33
CA LEU A 314 2.89 14.74 -3.44
C LEU A 314 2.26 16.03 -3.97
N ASP A 315 3.04 17.01 -4.39
CA ASP A 315 2.57 18.35 -4.77
C ASP A 315 1.56 18.33 -5.91
N ILE A 316 1.73 17.42 -6.88
CA ILE A 316 0.73 17.13 -7.93
C ILE A 316 -0.68 16.80 -7.38
N ASN A 317 -0.77 16.37 -6.12
CA ASN A 317 -2.01 16.06 -5.40
C ASN A 317 -2.29 17.00 -4.21
N ASP A 318 -1.38 17.91 -3.86
CA ASP A 318 -1.55 18.88 -2.79
C ASP A 318 -2.12 20.20 -3.32
N ILE A 319 -3.06 20.79 -2.58
CA ILE A 319 -3.61 22.12 -2.90
C ILE A 319 -2.94 23.24 -2.08
N GLU A 320 -2.14 22.88 -1.07
CA GLU A 320 -1.33 23.75 -0.22
C GLU A 320 0.08 23.13 -0.04
N PRO A 321 0.90 22.98 -1.12
CA PRO A 321 2.20 22.27 -1.11
C PRO A 321 3.23 22.84 -0.12
N HIS A 322 3.05 24.11 0.28
CA HIS A 322 3.87 24.77 1.29
C HIS A 322 3.20 24.79 2.68
N SER A 323 2.42 23.77 3.08
CA SER A 323 1.69 23.76 4.37
C SER A 323 1.19 22.38 4.82
N ARG A 324 2.07 21.67 5.55
CA ARG A 324 1.78 20.34 6.12
C ARG A 324 0.34 20.13 6.57
N VAL A 325 -0.25 19.04 6.08
CA VAL A 325 -1.58 18.55 6.38
C VAL A 325 -1.81 18.43 7.89
N ARG A 326 -3.00 18.82 8.32
CA ARG A 326 -3.35 18.86 9.74
C ARG A 326 -4.50 17.94 10.08
N SER A 327 -4.36 17.25 11.20
CA SER A 327 -5.48 16.53 11.82
C SER A 327 -6.35 17.48 12.63
N ALA A 328 -7.68 17.36 12.51
CA ALA A 328 -8.60 18.10 13.37
C ALA A 328 -8.66 17.49 14.78
N ALA A 329 -8.84 18.33 15.81
CA ALA A 329 -8.93 17.86 17.20
C ALA A 329 -10.27 17.15 17.48
N TYR A 330 -10.25 16.11 18.32
CA TYR A 330 -11.45 15.43 18.80
C TYR A 330 -12.05 16.11 20.04
N PRO A 331 -13.39 16.28 20.15
CA PRO A 331 -14.39 16.14 19.10
C PRO A 331 -14.59 17.47 18.33
N SER A 332 -14.53 17.43 17.01
CA SER A 332 -14.90 18.56 16.14
C SER A 332 -15.69 18.05 14.92
N GLU A 333 -16.45 18.92 14.27
CA GLU A 333 -17.21 18.56 13.05
C GLU A 333 -16.29 18.09 11.90
N ASN A 334 -15.02 18.49 11.94
CA ASN A 334 -14.01 18.15 10.96
C ASN A 334 -13.15 16.94 11.35
N TYR A 335 -13.38 16.33 12.52
CA TYR A 335 -12.61 15.17 12.96
C TYR A 335 -12.83 13.97 12.04
N LYS A 336 -11.74 13.30 11.65
CA LYS A 336 -11.72 12.13 10.79
C LYS A 336 -10.95 11.00 11.48
N GLU A 337 -11.44 9.78 11.35
CA GLU A 337 -10.82 8.61 11.97
C GLU A 337 -10.99 7.37 11.09
N ILE A 338 -9.89 6.66 10.82
CA ILE A 338 -9.92 5.28 10.35
C ILE A 338 -10.08 4.38 11.58
N ARG A 339 -11.29 3.84 11.76
CA ARG A 339 -11.61 2.96 12.89
C ARG A 339 -11.16 1.52 12.66
N THR A 340 -11.14 1.09 11.40
CA THR A 340 -10.87 -0.29 11.06
C THR A 340 -10.51 -0.43 9.59
N ILE A 341 -9.66 -1.43 9.33
CA ILE A 341 -9.30 -1.87 7.99
C ILE A 341 -9.66 -3.35 7.86
N TYR A 342 -10.35 -3.70 6.78
CA TYR A 342 -10.69 -5.07 6.42
C TYR A 342 -9.89 -5.49 5.20
N TYR A 343 -9.33 -6.69 5.22
CA TYR A 343 -8.99 -7.41 4.00
C TYR A 343 -10.27 -7.96 3.35
N LEU A 344 -10.47 -7.73 2.06
CA LEU A 344 -11.62 -8.27 1.32
C LEU A 344 -11.24 -9.63 0.71
N HIS A 345 -11.49 -10.71 1.46
CA HIS A 345 -11.30 -12.07 0.98
C HIS A 345 -12.17 -12.36 -0.24
N ASP A 346 -11.56 -12.95 -1.27
CA ASP A 346 -12.15 -13.14 -2.60
C ASP A 346 -12.76 -11.86 -3.20
N GLY A 347 -12.25 -10.70 -2.78
CA GLY A 347 -12.67 -9.37 -3.24
C GLY A 347 -13.95 -8.83 -2.61
N GLN A 348 -14.60 -9.57 -1.71
CA GLN A 348 -15.90 -9.18 -1.15
C GLN A 348 -16.06 -9.39 0.36
N THR A 349 -15.49 -10.46 0.92
CA THR A 349 -15.77 -10.84 2.32
C THR A 349 -14.83 -10.09 3.26
N PRO A 350 -15.32 -9.20 4.13
CA PRO A 350 -14.47 -8.39 4.99
C PRO A 350 -13.87 -9.21 6.13
N ILE A 351 -12.54 -9.16 6.27
CA ILE A 351 -11.76 -9.85 7.29
C ILE A 351 -10.93 -8.84 8.08
N LYS A 352 -11.23 -8.66 9.37
CA LYS A 352 -10.42 -7.82 10.29
C LYS A 352 -9.02 -8.39 10.56
N ASP A 353 -8.12 -7.53 11.05
CA ASP A 353 -6.77 -7.86 11.55
C ASP A 353 -5.83 -8.52 10.54
N VAL A 354 -6.15 -8.40 9.25
CA VAL A 354 -5.40 -8.99 8.15
C VAL A 354 -5.11 -7.89 7.14
N LEU A 355 -3.82 -7.67 6.88
CA LEU A 355 -3.30 -6.77 5.86
C LEU A 355 -2.37 -7.59 4.96
N ILE A 356 -2.68 -7.70 3.67
CA ILE A 356 -1.92 -8.50 2.71
C ILE A 356 -1.56 -7.62 1.51
N ALA A 357 -0.27 -7.55 1.18
CA ALA A 357 0.23 -6.82 0.03
C ALA A 357 -0.51 -7.18 -1.27
N ASN A 358 -0.75 -6.18 -2.11
CA ASN A 358 -1.37 -6.29 -3.44
C ASN A 358 -2.77 -6.93 -3.44
N LYS A 359 -3.48 -6.90 -2.31
CA LYS A 359 -4.88 -7.36 -2.23
C LYS A 359 -5.83 -6.23 -1.91
N LYS A 360 -7.11 -6.45 -2.20
CA LYS A 360 -8.19 -5.51 -1.94
C LYS A 360 -8.51 -5.41 -0.44
N HIS A 361 -8.58 -4.19 0.06
CA HIS A 361 -8.93 -3.85 1.42
C HIS A 361 -10.05 -2.80 1.45
N ARG A 362 -10.63 -2.60 2.62
CA ARG A 362 -11.66 -1.59 2.89
C ARG A 362 -11.37 -0.89 4.22
N ILE A 363 -11.30 0.43 4.21
CA ILE A 363 -11.34 1.21 5.44
C ILE A 363 -12.78 1.59 5.81
N LEU A 364 -13.05 1.64 7.11
CA LEU A 364 -14.30 2.11 7.70
C LEU A 364 -13.96 3.06 8.84
N GLY A 365 -14.66 4.19 8.91
CA GLY A 365 -14.22 5.32 9.72
C GLY A 365 -15.32 6.37 9.95
N ASP A 366 -14.96 7.44 10.65
CA ASP A 366 -15.77 8.67 10.76
C ASP A 366 -15.22 9.74 9.84
N GLY A 367 -16.12 10.52 9.23
CA GLY A 367 -15.74 11.67 8.41
C GLY A 367 -15.04 11.34 7.09
N LEU A 368 -15.07 10.08 6.65
CA LEU A 368 -14.52 9.66 5.35
C LEU A 368 -15.32 10.30 4.20
N SER A 369 -14.61 10.77 3.18
CA SER A 369 -15.14 11.41 1.98
C SER A 369 -14.29 11.02 0.77
N ASP A 370 -14.57 11.61 -0.39
CA ASP A 370 -13.59 11.59 -1.48
C ASP A 370 -12.31 12.32 -1.01
N GLY A 371 -11.16 11.88 -1.53
CA GLY A 371 -9.84 12.34 -1.08
C GLY A 371 -8.73 11.37 -1.49
N LEU A 372 -7.68 11.31 -0.67
CA LEU A 372 -6.47 10.50 -0.89
C LEU A 372 -6.31 9.47 0.23
N LEU A 373 -5.85 8.28 -0.13
CA LEU A 373 -5.09 7.43 0.77
C LEU A 373 -3.61 7.64 0.49
N VAL A 374 -2.89 8.07 1.52
CA VAL A 374 -1.46 8.34 1.45
C VAL A 374 -0.73 7.19 2.12
N PHE A 375 0.31 6.68 1.46
CA PHE A 375 1.13 5.57 1.94
C PHE A 375 2.60 5.96 1.96
N ALA A 376 3.19 5.97 3.16
CA ALA A 376 4.64 5.98 3.31
C ALA A 376 5.19 4.62 2.87
N ARG A 377 6.37 4.61 2.22
CA ARG A 377 7.00 3.39 1.73
C ARG A 377 8.31 3.11 2.44
N LYS A 378 8.78 1.87 2.31
CA LYS A 378 10.10 1.48 2.79
C LYS A 378 11.23 2.09 1.95
N SER A 379 10.97 2.35 0.68
CA SER A 379 11.92 2.90 -0.30
C SER A 379 11.14 3.54 -1.45
N GLY A 380 11.67 4.65 -1.97
CA GLY A 380 11.06 5.46 -3.02
C GLY A 380 9.88 6.30 -2.51
N GLU A 381 9.31 7.05 -3.45
CA GLU A 381 8.33 8.10 -3.19
C GLU A 381 6.99 7.60 -2.62
N PRO A 382 6.32 8.41 -1.77
CA PRO A 382 5.04 8.06 -1.19
C PRO A 382 3.99 7.78 -2.27
N ILE A 383 3.05 6.88 -1.98
CA ILE A 383 1.92 6.62 -2.89
C ILE A 383 0.73 7.46 -2.46
N ASN A 384 0.33 8.36 -3.34
CA ASN A 384 -0.87 9.16 -3.24
C ASN A 384 -1.98 8.51 -4.07
N MET A 385 -2.93 7.84 -3.40
CA MET A 385 -3.99 7.09 -4.07
C MET A 385 -5.33 7.83 -4.00
N PRO A 386 -5.84 8.38 -5.13
CA PRO A 386 -7.19 8.93 -5.18
C PRO A 386 -8.23 7.87 -4.87
N VAL A 387 -9.10 8.18 -3.92
CA VAL A 387 -10.16 7.28 -3.46
C VAL A 387 -11.53 7.95 -3.49
N LYS A 388 -12.54 7.14 -3.77
CA LYS A 388 -13.94 7.55 -3.69
C LYS A 388 -14.63 6.83 -2.55
N VAL A 389 -15.46 7.58 -1.82
CA VAL A 389 -16.24 7.00 -0.74
C VAL A 389 -17.43 6.22 -1.31
N ASN A 390 -17.63 5.00 -0.78
CA ASN A 390 -18.77 4.17 -1.08
C ASN A 390 -20.04 4.72 -0.41
N GLN A 391 -21.20 4.20 -0.84
CA GLN A 391 -22.51 4.58 -0.27
C GLN A 391 -22.64 4.30 1.24
N ASP A 392 -21.86 3.34 1.76
CA ASP A 392 -21.81 2.97 3.18
C ASP A 392 -20.73 3.74 3.97
N ALA A 393 -20.19 4.83 3.41
CA ALA A 393 -19.11 5.62 3.98
C ALA A 393 -17.80 4.83 4.18
N SER A 394 -17.58 3.76 3.41
CA SER A 394 -16.31 3.02 3.36
C SER A 394 -15.47 3.42 2.15
N VAL A 395 -14.18 3.09 2.16
CA VAL A 395 -13.29 3.27 1.01
C VAL A 395 -12.58 1.96 0.71
N ASP A 396 -12.70 1.49 -0.55
CA ASP A 396 -12.01 0.30 -1.05
C ASP A 396 -10.69 0.70 -1.72
N PHE A 397 -9.64 -0.08 -1.52
CA PHE A 397 -8.33 0.18 -2.12
C PHE A 397 -7.53 -1.13 -2.29
N ILE A 398 -6.47 -1.10 -3.10
CA ILE A 398 -5.46 -2.16 -3.12
C ILE A 398 -4.30 -1.72 -2.22
N LEU A 399 -3.95 -2.53 -1.23
CA LEU A 399 -2.84 -2.21 -0.33
C LEU A 399 -1.51 -2.39 -1.09
N PRO A 400 -0.66 -1.35 -1.20
CA PRO A 400 0.67 -1.48 -1.83
C PRO A 400 1.53 -2.53 -1.12
N GLU A 401 2.61 -3.03 -1.74
CA GLU A 401 3.43 -4.13 -1.18
C GLU A 401 4.47 -3.69 -0.15
N ASP A 402 4.96 -2.46 -0.27
CA ASP A 402 6.08 -1.92 0.50
C ASP A 402 5.69 -0.73 1.39
N ALA A 403 4.39 -0.51 1.56
CA ALA A 403 3.87 0.54 2.43
C ALA A 403 4.12 0.22 3.91
N THR A 404 4.61 1.19 4.66
CA THR A 404 4.97 1.07 6.08
C THR A 404 3.92 1.71 6.97
N GLN A 405 3.31 2.81 6.50
CA GLN A 405 2.23 3.52 7.16
C GLN A 405 1.20 3.98 6.14
N MET A 406 -0.02 4.24 6.60
CA MET A 406 -1.04 4.89 5.80
C MET A 406 -1.88 5.86 6.61
N TYR A 407 -2.41 6.88 5.95
CA TYR A 407 -3.46 7.73 6.50
C TYR A 407 -4.42 8.18 5.38
N PHE A 408 -5.56 8.74 5.77
CA PHE A 408 -6.56 9.24 4.85
C PHE A 408 -6.59 10.77 4.91
N VAL A 409 -6.64 11.42 3.77
CA VAL A 409 -6.78 12.88 3.64
C VAL A 409 -8.03 13.18 2.83
N ALA A 410 -8.91 14.01 3.38
CA ALA A 410 -10.05 14.50 2.62
C ALA A 410 -9.65 15.64 1.69
N SER A 411 -10.44 15.92 0.65
CA SER A 411 -10.19 17.01 -0.32
C SER A 411 -10.08 18.43 0.26
N ASN A 412 -10.28 18.61 1.57
CA ASN A 412 -10.07 19.87 2.27
C ASN A 412 -8.81 19.86 3.16
N LEU A 413 -7.85 18.98 2.87
CA LEU A 413 -6.58 18.79 3.58
C LEU A 413 -6.73 18.54 5.09
N ILE A 414 -7.75 17.78 5.46
CA ILE A 414 -7.90 17.29 6.83
C ILE A 414 -7.59 15.81 6.85
N SER A 415 -6.53 15.45 7.57
CA SER A 415 -6.09 14.08 7.73
C SER A 415 -6.84 13.34 8.85
N ALA A 416 -6.98 12.04 8.66
CA ALA A 416 -7.34 11.09 9.70
C ALA A 416 -6.09 10.63 10.47
N ASN A 417 -6.29 9.73 11.45
CA ASN A 417 -5.17 9.09 12.15
C ASN A 417 -4.32 8.21 11.22
N GLY A 418 -3.01 8.23 11.44
CA GLY A 418 -2.07 7.30 10.83
C GLY A 418 -2.23 5.87 11.35
N ILE A 419 -1.98 4.90 10.47
CA ILE A 419 -2.03 3.47 10.73
C ILE A 419 -0.71 2.84 10.29
N ASP A 420 0.01 2.21 11.21
CA ASP A 420 1.15 1.37 10.89
C ASP A 420 0.71 0.10 10.15
N ILE A 421 1.36 -0.20 9.03
CA ILE A 421 1.07 -1.38 8.22
C ILE A 421 1.99 -2.52 8.65
N LEU A 422 1.38 -3.57 9.21
CA LEU A 422 2.07 -4.82 9.51
C LEU A 422 1.51 -5.95 8.65
N TYR A 423 2.20 -6.22 7.53
CA TYR A 423 1.78 -7.25 6.59
C TYR A 423 1.67 -8.65 7.21
N ARG A 424 0.76 -9.43 6.63
CA ARG A 424 0.64 -10.87 6.80
C ARG A 424 1.02 -11.55 5.50
N ASN A 425 1.61 -12.75 5.62
CA ASN A 425 1.85 -13.61 4.47
C ASN A 425 0.50 -13.94 3.79
N GLU A 426 0.42 -13.94 2.46
CA GLU A 426 -0.85 -14.21 1.78
C GLU A 426 -1.41 -15.62 2.03
N ASN A 427 -0.56 -16.56 2.44
CA ASN A 427 -0.92 -17.95 2.72
C ASN A 427 -1.28 -18.23 4.18
N ILE A 428 -1.47 -17.19 5.01
CA ILE A 428 -2.04 -17.38 6.34
C ILE A 428 -3.44 -18.03 6.26
N PRO A 429 -3.81 -18.83 7.27
CA PRO A 429 -5.18 -19.34 7.36
C PRO A 429 -6.14 -18.19 7.66
N ILE A 430 -7.38 -18.29 7.19
CA ILE A 430 -8.41 -17.26 7.41
C ILE A 430 -9.65 -17.92 8.03
N ILE A 431 -10.22 -17.26 9.05
CA ILE A 431 -11.50 -17.63 9.64
C ILE A 431 -12.56 -16.72 9.03
N LEU A 432 -13.54 -17.31 8.35
CA LEU A 432 -14.60 -16.56 7.65
C LEU A 432 -15.73 -16.12 8.57
N GLU A 433 -15.92 -16.80 9.69
CA GLU A 433 -16.89 -16.42 10.72
C GLU A 433 -16.22 -15.47 11.72
N GLN A 434 -16.61 -14.19 11.71
CA GLN A 434 -16.02 -13.14 12.55
C GLN A 434 -16.91 -12.75 13.74
N THR A 435 -17.98 -13.50 14.01
CA THR A 435 -18.93 -13.25 15.10
C THR A 435 -18.49 -13.89 16.40
N THR A 436 -18.93 -13.36 17.54
CA THR A 436 -18.66 -14.01 18.84
C THR A 436 -19.20 -15.44 18.87
N LEU A 437 -18.30 -16.40 19.05
CA LEU A 437 -18.64 -17.82 19.16
C LEU A 437 -19.06 -18.12 20.61
N ARG A 438 -20.28 -18.63 20.80
CA ARG A 438 -20.82 -18.96 22.14
C ARG A 438 -20.82 -20.48 22.33
N THR A 439 -20.23 -20.97 23.42
CA THR A 439 -20.05 -22.41 23.66
C THR A 439 -19.91 -22.76 25.15
N LYS A 440 -19.70 -24.05 25.46
CA LYS A 440 -19.43 -24.59 26.80
C LYS A 440 -18.16 -25.47 26.79
N PRO A 441 -17.55 -25.73 27.95
CA PRO A 441 -16.39 -26.62 28.01
C PRO A 441 -16.71 -28.02 27.47
N GLY A 442 -15.79 -28.58 26.69
CA GLY A 442 -15.92 -29.91 26.08
C GLY A 442 -16.78 -29.97 24.81
N SER A 443 -17.35 -28.86 24.34
CA SER A 443 -18.10 -28.83 23.09
C SER A 443 -17.20 -29.03 21.87
N GLU A 444 -17.71 -29.78 20.90
CA GLU A 444 -17.18 -29.83 19.53
C GLU A 444 -17.50 -28.51 18.80
N ILE A 445 -16.51 -27.97 18.10
CA ILE A 445 -16.63 -26.76 17.28
C ILE A 445 -16.20 -27.09 15.85
N LEU A 446 -17.03 -26.69 14.89
CA LEU A 446 -16.70 -26.60 13.47
C LEU A 446 -16.34 -25.16 13.16
N LEU A 447 -15.12 -24.93 12.68
CA LEU A 447 -14.67 -23.62 12.21
C LEU A 447 -14.61 -23.61 10.69
N ARG A 448 -15.29 -22.64 10.06
CA ARG A 448 -15.26 -22.42 8.59
C ARG A 448 -14.23 -21.35 8.24
N GLY A 449 -13.45 -21.60 7.19
CA GLY A 449 -12.35 -20.74 6.82
C GLY A 449 -11.81 -21.01 5.42
N SER A 450 -10.60 -20.52 5.19
CA SER A 450 -9.82 -20.84 3.99
C SER A 450 -8.34 -21.01 4.33
N ARG A 451 -7.61 -21.72 3.46
CA ARG A 451 -6.16 -21.97 3.57
C ARG A 451 -5.75 -22.71 4.86
N PHE A 452 -6.65 -23.52 5.37
CA PHE A 452 -6.33 -24.51 6.40
C PHE A 452 -5.51 -25.65 5.80
N ASN A 453 -4.56 -26.19 6.56
CA ASN A 453 -3.72 -27.30 6.12
C ASN A 453 -3.36 -28.21 7.29
N GLU A 454 -2.65 -29.31 7.03
CA GLU A 454 -2.30 -30.31 8.06
C GLU A 454 -1.47 -29.73 9.23
N GLN A 455 -0.77 -28.61 9.01
CA GLN A 455 0.02 -27.92 10.02
C GLN A 455 -0.80 -26.89 10.81
N THR A 456 -2.03 -26.58 10.39
CA THR A 456 -2.87 -25.59 11.08
C THR A 456 -3.24 -26.09 12.48
N LYS A 457 -3.00 -25.23 13.47
CA LYS A 457 -3.40 -25.42 14.87
C LYS A 457 -4.41 -24.35 15.26
N VAL A 458 -5.34 -24.71 16.12
CA VAL A 458 -6.20 -23.76 16.81
C VAL A 458 -5.43 -23.25 18.02
N VAL A 459 -5.44 -21.95 18.26
CA VAL A 459 -4.87 -21.33 19.46
C VAL A 459 -6.00 -20.65 20.22
N PHE A 460 -6.24 -21.09 21.45
CA PHE A 460 -7.28 -20.54 22.30
C PHE A 460 -6.68 -20.15 23.64
N LEU A 461 -6.78 -18.85 24.01
CA LEU A 461 -6.11 -18.30 25.21
C LEU A 461 -4.61 -18.64 25.27
N GLY A 462 -3.94 -18.66 24.12
CA GLY A 462 -2.52 -19.01 23.99
C GLY A 462 -2.21 -20.51 24.02
N GLN A 463 -3.20 -21.37 24.31
CA GLN A 463 -3.03 -22.81 24.27
C GLN A 463 -3.25 -23.35 22.85
N GLU A 464 -2.30 -24.13 22.34
CA GLU A 464 -2.45 -24.83 21.07
C GLU A 464 -3.30 -26.10 21.21
N ILE A 465 -4.26 -26.23 20.30
CA ILE A 465 -5.17 -27.36 20.18
C ILE A 465 -5.01 -27.94 18.78
N THR A 466 -4.78 -29.24 18.70
CA THR A 466 -4.73 -29.96 17.42
C THR A 466 -6.16 -30.29 16.98
N PRO A 467 -6.57 -29.89 15.76
CA PRO A 467 -7.87 -30.26 15.23
C PRO A 467 -8.03 -31.78 15.12
N ARG A 468 -9.25 -32.28 15.36
CA ARG A 468 -9.61 -33.68 15.13
C ARG A 468 -9.69 -34.02 13.65
N SER A 469 -10.18 -33.08 12.85
CA SER A 469 -10.22 -33.17 11.40
C SER A 469 -9.96 -31.80 10.81
N ILE A 470 -9.30 -31.79 9.65
CA ILE A 470 -9.00 -30.56 8.94
C ILE A 470 -9.02 -30.81 7.43
N ASN A 471 -9.61 -29.88 6.71
CA ASN A 471 -9.52 -29.73 5.26
C ASN A 471 -9.31 -28.24 4.94
N PRO A 472 -9.07 -27.85 3.67
CA PRO A 472 -8.77 -26.46 3.33
C PRO A 472 -9.81 -25.40 3.69
N SER A 473 -11.05 -25.79 3.97
CA SER A 473 -12.18 -24.90 4.26
C SER A 473 -12.81 -25.06 5.64
N GLU A 474 -12.51 -26.16 6.35
CA GLU A 474 -13.14 -26.51 7.61
C GLU A 474 -12.15 -27.22 8.54
N LEU A 475 -12.24 -26.93 9.83
CA LEU A 475 -11.57 -27.72 10.86
C LEU A 475 -12.50 -27.97 12.04
N ILE A 476 -12.31 -29.09 12.72
CA ILE A 476 -13.10 -29.50 13.88
C ILE A 476 -12.16 -29.67 15.08
N PHE A 477 -12.51 -29.09 16.23
CA PHE A 477 -11.76 -29.23 17.48
C PHE A 477 -12.69 -29.21 18.68
N ASP A 478 -12.17 -29.60 19.85
CA ASP A 478 -12.93 -29.53 21.11
C ASP A 478 -12.49 -28.34 21.95
N ILE A 479 -13.45 -27.66 22.56
CA ILE A 479 -13.18 -26.65 23.58
C ILE A 479 -12.63 -27.36 24.83
N PRO A 480 -11.47 -26.95 25.38
CA PRO A 480 -10.92 -27.57 26.58
C PRO A 480 -11.93 -27.59 27.74
N ASN A 481 -11.93 -28.65 28.55
CA ASN A 481 -12.85 -28.74 29.70
C ASN A 481 -12.61 -27.65 30.76
N SER A 482 -11.44 -27.04 30.78
CA SER A 482 -11.06 -25.92 31.66
C SER A 482 -11.21 -24.54 30.98
N ALA A 483 -11.85 -24.49 29.81
CA ALA A 483 -11.97 -23.28 29.02
C ALA A 483 -12.77 -22.17 29.74
N VAL A 484 -12.33 -20.93 29.55
CA VAL A 484 -13.05 -19.70 29.89
C VAL A 484 -13.13 -18.80 28.67
N SER A 485 -14.00 -17.79 28.68
CA SER A 485 -14.13 -16.86 27.54
C SER A 485 -12.82 -16.13 27.23
N GLY A 486 -12.48 -16.03 25.94
CA GLY A 486 -11.24 -15.42 25.45
C GLY A 486 -11.08 -15.44 23.94
N GLU A 487 -9.91 -15.02 23.47
CA GLU A 487 -9.58 -14.99 22.05
C GLU A 487 -9.19 -16.36 21.50
N LEU A 488 -9.66 -16.62 20.28
CA LEU A 488 -9.31 -17.76 19.46
C LEU A 488 -8.79 -17.29 18.11
N TYR A 489 -7.74 -17.93 17.63
CA TYR A 489 -7.29 -17.79 16.25
C TYR A 489 -6.71 -19.13 15.78
N VAL A 490 -6.41 -19.23 14.50
CA VAL A 490 -5.68 -20.38 13.95
C VAL A 490 -4.33 -19.93 13.41
N LYS A 491 -3.36 -20.82 13.41
CA LYS A 491 -2.04 -20.53 12.85
C LYS A 491 -1.49 -21.72 12.09
N ASN A 492 -0.69 -21.45 11.06
CA ASN A 492 0.13 -22.45 10.37
C ASN A 492 1.57 -21.90 10.24
N THR A 493 2.37 -22.51 9.37
CA THR A 493 3.76 -22.10 9.09
C THR A 493 3.89 -20.73 8.43
N TYR A 494 2.84 -20.23 7.78
CA TYR A 494 2.80 -18.89 7.17
C TYR A 494 2.40 -17.78 8.16
N GLY A 495 1.76 -18.14 9.28
CA GLY A 495 1.44 -17.19 10.35
C GLY A 495 0.07 -17.39 11.01
N LYS A 496 -0.37 -16.35 11.73
CA LYS A 496 -1.63 -16.27 12.48
C LYS A 496 -2.77 -15.70 11.59
N SER A 497 -3.97 -16.25 11.74
CA SER A 497 -5.22 -15.76 11.13
C SER A 497 -5.75 -14.49 11.79
N ASN A 498 -6.86 -13.96 11.27
CA ASN A 498 -7.75 -13.08 12.05
C ASN A 498 -8.21 -13.75 13.36
N THR A 499 -8.62 -12.93 14.33
CA THR A 499 -9.01 -13.37 15.67
C THR A 499 -10.54 -13.44 15.80
N LEU A 500 -11.02 -14.40 16.58
CA LEU A 500 -12.40 -14.59 16.99
C LEU A 500 -12.52 -14.46 18.50
N ASN A 501 -13.58 -13.82 18.99
CA ASN A 501 -13.91 -13.85 20.41
C ASN A 501 -14.77 -15.06 20.72
N VAL A 502 -14.34 -15.89 21.67
CA VAL A 502 -15.08 -17.06 22.14
C VAL A 502 -15.58 -16.81 23.55
N GLN A 503 -16.87 -17.04 23.73
CA GLN A 503 -17.58 -16.95 24.97
C GLN A 503 -17.90 -18.36 25.48
N VAL A 504 -17.37 -18.71 26.66
CA VAL A 504 -17.49 -20.04 27.26
C VAL A 504 -18.30 -19.95 28.54
N GLY A 505 -19.55 -20.43 28.50
CA GLY A 505 -20.47 -20.44 29.64
C GLY A 505 -20.52 -21.78 30.38
N SER A 506 -20.90 -21.74 31.67
CA SER A 506 -21.37 -22.89 32.46
C SER A 506 -22.89 -22.94 32.48
N SER A 507 -23.51 -23.94 33.13
CA SER A 507 -24.95 -23.93 33.40
C SER A 507 -25.23 -24.24 34.86
N VAL A 508 -26.21 -23.55 35.44
CA VAL A 508 -26.68 -23.76 36.81
C VAL A 508 -28.13 -24.27 36.80
N LEU A 509 -28.45 -25.19 37.71
CA LEU A 509 -29.83 -25.61 37.92
C LEU A 509 -30.57 -24.58 38.77
N LEU A 510 -31.57 -23.92 38.18
CA LEU A 510 -32.44 -22.95 38.80
C LEU A 510 -33.77 -23.62 39.19
N LYS A 511 -34.18 -23.51 40.45
CA LYS A 511 -35.41 -24.09 40.99
C LYS A 511 -36.30 -23.00 41.57
N ILE A 512 -37.59 -22.96 41.25
CA ILE A 512 -38.53 -22.09 41.96
C ILE A 512 -39.02 -22.80 43.23
N ALA A 513 -38.90 -22.16 44.39
CA ALA A 513 -39.32 -22.77 45.66
C ALA A 513 -40.82 -23.17 45.65
N SER A 514 -41.16 -24.21 46.41
CA SER A 514 -42.51 -24.77 46.43
C SER A 514 -43.56 -23.80 46.98
N ASP A 515 -43.18 -22.92 47.91
CA ASP A 515 -44.03 -21.92 48.56
C ASP A 515 -44.20 -20.63 47.75
N VAL A 516 -43.50 -20.49 46.61
CA VAL A 516 -43.73 -19.41 45.64
C VAL A 516 -45.04 -19.67 44.91
N SER A 517 -46.02 -18.78 45.15
CA SER A 517 -47.41 -18.88 44.66
C SER A 517 -47.56 -18.43 43.20
N LEU A 518 -46.68 -18.94 42.32
CA LEU A 518 -46.69 -18.69 40.88
C LEU A 518 -46.70 -20.02 40.12
N ASN A 519 -47.35 -20.03 38.95
CA ASN A 519 -47.25 -21.16 38.03
C ASN A 519 -45.89 -21.12 37.31
N ALA A 520 -45.03 -22.11 37.53
CA ALA A 520 -43.70 -22.11 36.94
C ALA A 520 -43.72 -22.27 35.42
N SER A 521 -44.73 -22.93 34.83
CA SER A 521 -44.80 -23.13 33.38
C SER A 521 -45.05 -21.84 32.59
N THR A 522 -45.34 -20.72 33.27
CA THR A 522 -45.50 -19.40 32.66
C THR A 522 -44.30 -18.48 32.94
N LEU A 523 -43.26 -19.00 33.60
CA LEU A 523 -42.06 -18.25 33.93
C LEU A 523 -40.96 -18.52 32.90
N SER A 524 -40.19 -17.49 32.62
CA SER A 524 -38.92 -17.58 31.90
C SER A 524 -37.79 -16.94 32.69
N ALA A 525 -36.54 -17.30 32.42
CA ALA A 525 -35.38 -16.68 33.03
C ALA A 525 -34.25 -16.45 32.03
N LEU A 526 -33.47 -15.40 32.27
CA LEU A 526 -32.21 -15.13 31.57
C LEU A 526 -31.15 -14.72 32.59
N SER A 527 -29.88 -15.02 32.32
CA SER A 527 -28.77 -14.50 33.10
C SER A 527 -28.14 -13.32 32.35
N MET A 528 -28.10 -12.16 33.01
CA MET A 528 -27.52 -10.91 32.49
C MET A 528 -25.99 -10.96 32.35
N GLY A 529 -25.34 -11.87 33.08
CA GLY A 529 -23.89 -12.08 32.94
C GLY A 529 -23.57 -13.22 31.97
N SER A 530 -24.58 -14.03 31.59
CA SER A 530 -24.44 -15.11 30.64
C SER A 530 -24.59 -14.64 29.21
N ASP A 531 -24.08 -15.46 28.32
CA ASP A 531 -24.12 -15.24 26.88
C ASP A 531 -25.46 -15.65 26.24
N ASN A 532 -26.55 -15.73 27.01
CA ASN A 532 -27.89 -16.02 26.52
C ASN A 532 -28.85 -14.85 26.84
N GLU A 533 -29.21 -14.07 25.82
CA GLU A 533 -30.19 -13.00 25.94
C GLU A 533 -31.64 -13.49 25.77
N ASP A 534 -31.83 -14.70 25.25
CA ASP A 534 -33.16 -15.29 25.09
C ASP A 534 -33.67 -15.88 26.42
N PRO A 535 -34.86 -15.48 26.90
CA PRO A 535 -35.46 -16.07 28.09
C PRO A 535 -35.73 -17.57 27.89
N LEU A 536 -35.23 -18.41 28.81
CA LEU A 536 -35.50 -19.84 28.85
C LEU A 536 -36.67 -20.15 29.78
N PHE A 537 -37.54 -21.08 29.39
CA PHE A 537 -38.76 -21.38 30.13
C PHE A 537 -38.57 -22.50 31.16
N PHE A 538 -39.19 -22.35 32.33
CA PHE A 538 -39.16 -23.39 33.36
C PHE A 538 -40.00 -24.61 32.98
N SER A 539 -39.55 -25.79 33.43
CA SER A 539 -40.31 -27.03 33.34
C SER A 539 -41.54 -27.03 34.27
N VAL A 540 -42.46 -27.97 34.06
CA VAL A 540 -43.60 -28.20 34.96
C VAL A 540 -43.17 -28.62 36.37
N GLN A 541 -41.94 -29.11 36.53
CA GLN A 541 -41.32 -29.46 37.81
C GLN A 541 -40.70 -28.24 38.55
N LYS A 542 -40.87 -27.02 38.02
CA LYS A 542 -40.26 -25.78 38.53
C LYS A 542 -38.74 -25.71 38.43
N GLU A 543 -38.15 -26.47 37.50
CA GLU A 543 -36.69 -26.52 37.30
C GLU A 543 -36.31 -25.99 35.91
N LEU A 544 -35.17 -25.31 35.82
CA LEU A 544 -34.58 -24.79 34.58
C LEU A 544 -33.05 -24.91 34.65
N LEU A 545 -32.42 -25.44 33.60
CA LEU A 545 -30.97 -25.38 33.45
C LEU A 545 -30.62 -24.07 32.71
N LEU A 546 -29.97 -23.14 33.40
CA LEU A 546 -29.71 -21.79 32.90
C LEU A 546 -28.21 -21.59 32.59
N PRO A 547 -27.84 -21.11 31.40
CA PRO A 547 -26.47 -20.68 31.11
C PRO A 547 -26.02 -19.53 32.03
N VAL A 548 -24.77 -19.56 32.50
CA VAL A 548 -24.15 -18.56 33.38
C VAL A 548 -22.68 -18.34 33.00
N SER A 549 -22.14 -17.16 33.28
CA SER A 549 -20.73 -16.82 33.11
C SER A 549 -19.90 -17.23 34.33
N ASN A 550 -18.63 -17.56 34.08
CA ASN A 550 -17.66 -17.93 35.10
C ASN A 550 -16.82 -16.72 35.60
N LYS A 551 -17.20 -15.48 35.27
CA LYS A 551 -16.46 -14.26 35.68
C LYS A 551 -17.22 -13.47 36.74
N GLY A 552 -16.94 -13.74 38.02
CA GLY A 552 -17.54 -13.01 39.14
C GLY A 552 -18.92 -13.57 39.52
N TYR A 553 -19.96 -12.72 39.45
CA TYR A 553 -21.35 -13.13 39.66
C TYR A 553 -22.27 -12.68 38.51
N ASP A 554 -23.36 -13.41 38.33
CA ASP A 554 -24.39 -13.16 37.32
C ASP A 554 -25.73 -12.78 37.99
N GLN A 555 -26.41 -11.78 37.46
CA GLN A 555 -27.82 -11.52 37.81
C GLN A 555 -28.74 -12.37 36.96
N ILE A 556 -29.63 -13.11 37.59
CA ILE A 556 -30.64 -13.93 36.95
C ILE A 556 -31.99 -13.24 37.09
N LEU A 557 -32.56 -12.83 35.95
CA LEU A 557 -33.87 -12.21 35.91
C LEU A 557 -34.91 -13.26 35.57
N VAL A 558 -35.99 -13.32 36.35
CA VAL A 558 -37.10 -14.25 36.11
C VAL A 558 -38.37 -13.45 35.81
N PHE A 559 -39.01 -13.78 34.70
CA PHE A 559 -40.13 -13.03 34.14
C PHE A 559 -41.42 -13.84 34.17
N LEU A 560 -42.54 -13.14 34.30
CA LEU A 560 -43.90 -13.62 34.03
C LEU A 560 -44.44 -12.80 32.85
N GLY A 561 -44.48 -13.39 31.66
CA GLY A 561 -44.65 -12.61 30.42
C GLY A 561 -43.47 -11.65 30.24
N ASP A 562 -43.74 -10.36 29.99
CA ASP A 562 -42.71 -9.32 29.85
C ASP A 562 -42.30 -8.67 31.17
N GLN A 563 -42.97 -9.03 32.28
CA GLN A 563 -42.74 -8.38 33.56
C GLN A 563 -41.73 -9.15 34.40
N GLN A 564 -40.71 -8.46 34.90
CA GLN A 564 -39.71 -9.06 35.78
C GLN A 564 -40.25 -9.22 37.20
N ILE A 565 -40.41 -10.46 37.68
CA ILE A 565 -41.09 -10.76 38.95
C ILE A 565 -40.15 -11.31 40.01
N LEU A 566 -39.21 -12.18 39.63
CA LEU A 566 -38.22 -12.74 40.57
C LEU A 566 -36.80 -12.41 40.12
N ASN A 567 -35.84 -12.60 41.03
CA ASN A 567 -34.43 -12.33 40.78
C ASN A 567 -33.59 -13.32 41.60
N ALA A 568 -32.44 -13.69 41.08
CA ALA A 568 -31.44 -14.46 41.78
C ALA A 568 -30.04 -13.98 41.39
N VAL A 569 -29.04 -14.31 42.21
CA VAL A 569 -27.65 -14.05 41.87
C VAL A 569 -26.89 -15.37 41.86
N TYR A 570 -26.21 -15.66 40.75
CA TYR A 570 -25.27 -16.77 40.65
C TYR A 570 -23.86 -16.28 40.96
N TYR A 571 -23.20 -16.90 41.92
CA TYR A 571 -21.82 -16.59 42.31
C TYR A 571 -20.95 -17.85 42.43
N GLY A 572 -21.25 -18.88 41.60
CA GLY A 572 -20.53 -20.16 41.59
C GLY A 572 -21.20 -21.32 42.33
N GLN A 573 -22.49 -21.18 42.66
CA GLN A 573 -23.27 -22.24 43.33
C GLN A 573 -23.65 -23.37 42.36
N SER A 574 -23.70 -24.62 42.83
CA SER A 574 -24.08 -25.76 41.98
C SER A 574 -25.57 -25.79 41.61
N GLU A 575 -26.42 -25.20 42.45
CA GLU A 575 -27.85 -24.99 42.20
C GLU A 575 -28.31 -23.71 42.89
N ILE A 576 -29.39 -23.11 42.38
CA ILE A 576 -30.01 -21.90 42.92
C ILE A 576 -31.48 -22.18 43.14
N THR A 577 -31.96 -21.93 44.36
CA THR A 577 -33.39 -21.91 44.65
C THR A 577 -33.87 -20.46 44.69
N VAL A 578 -34.83 -20.11 43.83
CA VAL A 578 -35.48 -18.80 43.78
C VAL A 578 -36.69 -18.82 44.71
N ASP A 579 -36.58 -18.07 45.80
CA ASP A 579 -37.65 -17.81 46.75
C ASP A 579 -37.81 -16.28 46.98
N TYR A 580 -38.67 -15.91 47.93
CA TYR A 580 -38.92 -14.52 48.27
C TYR A 580 -37.68 -13.82 48.83
N ALA A 581 -36.89 -14.51 49.65
CA ALA A 581 -35.72 -13.96 50.31
C ALA A 581 -34.56 -13.79 49.34
N THR A 582 -34.29 -14.81 48.50
CA THR A 582 -33.27 -14.71 47.46
C THR A 582 -33.61 -13.61 46.46
N THR A 583 -34.89 -13.43 46.13
CA THR A 583 -35.36 -12.34 45.29
C THR A 583 -35.11 -10.98 45.94
N ALA A 584 -35.46 -10.82 47.22
CA ALA A 584 -35.25 -9.56 47.93
C ALA A 584 -33.77 -9.16 48.00
N VAL A 585 -32.89 -10.11 48.36
CA VAL A 585 -31.43 -9.90 48.38
C VAL A 585 -30.92 -9.52 47.00
N SER A 586 -31.32 -10.26 45.96
CA SER A 586 -30.86 -10.04 44.59
C SER A 586 -31.30 -8.67 44.03
N ARG A 587 -32.50 -8.20 44.40
CA ARG A 587 -32.96 -6.85 44.06
C ARG A 587 -32.22 -5.75 44.79
N ALA A 588 -31.93 -5.95 46.06
CA ALA A 588 -31.11 -5.02 46.81
C ALA A 588 -29.69 -4.93 46.23
N TRP A 589 -29.07 -6.06 45.85
CA TRP A 589 -27.77 -6.10 45.17
C TRP A 589 -27.78 -5.35 43.83
N GLN A 590 -28.80 -5.59 43.00
CA GLN A 590 -28.95 -4.92 41.72
C GLN A 590 -29.10 -3.40 41.87
N PHE A 591 -29.96 -2.96 42.79
CA PHE A 591 -30.20 -1.53 43.01
C PHE A 591 -29.02 -0.83 43.71
N GLY A 592 -28.29 -1.55 44.56
CA GLY A 592 -27.06 -1.05 45.18
C GLY A 592 -25.97 -0.71 44.15
N GLY A 593 -26.09 -1.13 42.90
CA GLY A 593 -25.10 -0.82 41.87
C GLY A 593 -23.82 -1.63 42.03
N ILE A 594 -23.89 -2.78 42.71
CA ILE A 594 -22.83 -3.79 42.65
C ILE A 594 -22.75 -4.23 41.18
N LYS A 595 -21.55 -4.19 40.59
CA LYS A 595 -21.29 -4.61 39.21
C LYS A 595 -20.85 -6.07 39.21
N SER A 596 -21.12 -6.82 38.14
CA SER A 596 -20.69 -8.23 38.00
C SER A 596 -19.18 -8.44 38.18
N THR A 597 -18.39 -7.38 37.96
CA THR A 597 -16.93 -7.35 38.15
C THR A 597 -16.47 -6.97 39.57
N THR A 598 -17.39 -6.62 40.48
CA THR A 598 -17.04 -6.25 41.86
C THR A 598 -16.56 -7.48 42.61
N PHE A 599 -15.30 -7.45 43.07
CA PHE A 599 -14.72 -8.54 43.87
C PHE A 599 -15.29 -8.53 45.30
N ILE A 600 -15.88 -9.65 45.71
CA ILE A 600 -16.31 -9.90 47.08
C ILE A 600 -15.53 -11.12 47.59
N PRO A 601 -14.75 -10.99 48.69
CA PRO A 601 -13.89 -12.09 49.16
C PRO A 601 -14.62 -13.40 49.44
N ASP A 602 -15.87 -13.31 49.89
CA ASP A 602 -16.76 -14.45 50.12
C ASP A 602 -18.21 -14.05 49.78
N TYR A 603 -18.63 -14.34 48.55
CA TYR A 603 -19.98 -14.06 48.06
C TYR A 603 -21.07 -14.75 48.89
N GLN A 604 -20.81 -15.97 49.37
CA GLN A 604 -21.81 -16.73 50.14
C GLN A 604 -22.05 -16.07 51.50
N SER A 605 -20.99 -15.74 52.22
CA SER A 605 -21.09 -15.05 53.51
C SER A 605 -21.74 -13.67 53.36
N PHE A 606 -21.40 -12.92 52.31
CA PHE A 606 -22.00 -11.61 52.05
C PHE A 606 -23.50 -11.70 51.71
N PHE A 607 -23.92 -12.72 50.95
CA PHE A 607 -25.33 -12.97 50.63
C PHE A 607 -26.15 -13.26 51.90
N VAL A 608 -25.64 -14.11 52.79
CA VAL A 608 -26.30 -14.45 54.07
C VAL A 608 -26.41 -13.23 55.00
N GLN A 609 -25.37 -12.41 55.07
CA GLN A 609 -25.40 -11.16 55.86
C GLN A 609 -26.42 -10.17 55.29
N THR A 610 -26.49 -10.04 53.96
CA THR A 610 -27.48 -9.18 53.28
C THR A 610 -28.90 -9.61 53.61
N GLN A 611 -29.20 -10.91 53.58
CA GLN A 611 -30.52 -11.45 53.91
C GLN A 611 -30.96 -11.11 55.34
N SER A 612 -30.01 -10.88 56.25
CA SER A 612 -30.29 -10.56 57.64
C SER A 612 -30.63 -9.09 57.87
N LEU A 613 -30.43 -8.20 56.88
CA LEU A 613 -30.71 -6.77 57.00
C LEU A 613 -32.21 -6.47 57.16
N PRO A 614 -32.61 -5.59 58.09
CA PRO A 614 -34.02 -5.26 58.32
C PRO A 614 -34.75 -4.78 57.05
N GLU A 615 -34.10 -3.95 56.24
CA GLU A 615 -34.64 -3.39 55.01
C GLU A 615 -34.88 -4.47 53.95
N VAL A 616 -33.97 -5.45 53.86
CA VAL A 616 -34.10 -6.60 52.95
C VAL A 616 -35.25 -7.51 53.39
N LYS A 617 -35.42 -7.75 54.70
CA LYS A 617 -36.58 -8.50 55.22
C LYS A 617 -37.91 -7.82 54.94
N GLN A 618 -37.97 -6.49 55.07
CA GLN A 618 -39.18 -5.74 54.71
C GLN A 618 -39.49 -5.82 53.21
N LEU A 619 -38.47 -5.85 52.35
CA LEU A 619 -38.63 -6.07 50.93
C LEU A 619 -39.12 -7.51 50.64
N GLU A 620 -38.57 -8.52 51.32
CA GLU A 620 -39.04 -9.91 51.23
C GLU A 620 -40.53 -10.04 51.58
N GLU A 621 -40.97 -9.48 52.72
CA GLU A 621 -42.37 -9.52 53.14
C GLU A 621 -43.29 -8.83 52.13
N TYR A 622 -42.84 -7.72 51.53
CA TYR A 622 -43.58 -7.04 50.48
C TYR A 622 -43.74 -7.91 49.23
N ILE A 623 -42.64 -8.51 48.74
CA ILE A 623 -42.68 -9.42 47.60
C ILE A 623 -43.61 -10.60 47.89
N ARG A 624 -43.50 -11.21 49.07
CA ARG A 624 -44.34 -12.35 49.49
C ARG A 624 -45.83 -12.02 49.48
N SER A 625 -46.21 -10.83 49.95
CA SER A 625 -47.61 -10.41 50.05
C SER A 625 -48.23 -9.94 48.72
N HIS A 626 -47.40 -9.58 47.74
CA HIS A 626 -47.87 -8.98 46.47
C HIS A 626 -47.49 -9.80 45.22
N ILE A 627 -46.89 -10.99 45.37
CA ILE A 627 -46.41 -11.82 44.25
C ILE A 627 -47.52 -12.20 43.24
N THR A 628 -48.77 -12.29 43.69
CA THR A 628 -49.94 -12.60 42.85
C THR A 628 -50.55 -11.37 42.17
N GLN A 629 -49.99 -10.18 42.40
CA GLN A 629 -50.39 -8.89 41.83
C GLN A 629 -49.17 -8.22 41.17
N PRO A 630 -48.69 -8.76 40.03
CA PRO A 630 -47.46 -8.31 39.37
C PRO A 630 -47.36 -6.80 39.19
N GLU A 631 -48.46 -6.14 38.85
CA GLU A 631 -48.56 -4.69 38.61
C GLU A 631 -48.04 -3.82 39.76
N THR A 632 -48.02 -4.35 40.98
CA THR A 632 -47.53 -3.67 42.18
C THR A 632 -46.01 -3.48 42.18
N PHE A 633 -45.25 -4.31 41.46
CA PHE A 633 -43.79 -4.19 41.32
C PHE A 633 -43.36 -3.02 40.43
N ASN A 634 -44.31 -2.35 39.76
CA ASN A 634 -44.06 -1.12 39.01
C ASN A 634 -44.55 0.13 39.75
N GLN A 635 -44.93 0.01 41.03
CA GLN A 635 -45.47 1.12 41.81
C GLN A 635 -44.43 1.72 42.77
N PRO A 636 -44.55 3.02 43.12
CA PRO A 636 -43.62 3.70 44.02
C PRO A 636 -43.31 2.97 45.35
N PRO A 637 -44.28 2.31 46.04
CA PRO A 637 -44.00 1.60 47.28
C PRO A 637 -42.97 0.47 47.14
N PHE A 638 -42.96 -0.23 46.01
CA PHE A 638 -41.98 -1.27 45.74
C PHE A 638 -40.58 -0.66 45.53
N PHE A 639 -40.47 0.35 44.66
CA PHE A 639 -39.20 1.02 44.38
C PHE A 639 -38.57 1.66 45.63
N GLN A 640 -39.38 2.24 46.53
CA GLN A 640 -38.88 2.79 47.80
C GLN A 640 -38.25 1.71 48.69
N ARG A 641 -38.82 0.50 48.73
CA ARG A 641 -38.28 -0.62 49.51
C ARG A 641 -37.03 -1.20 48.88
N VAL A 642 -37.01 -1.34 47.55
CA VAL A 642 -35.83 -1.76 46.80
C VAL A 642 -34.68 -0.78 47.02
N ALA A 643 -34.95 0.53 46.99
CA ALA A 643 -33.95 1.56 47.25
C ALA A 643 -33.39 1.50 48.68
N ALA A 644 -34.26 1.43 49.68
CA ALA A 644 -33.84 1.31 51.09
C ALA A 644 -33.00 0.05 51.33
N ALA A 645 -33.38 -1.08 50.73
CA ALA A 645 -32.62 -2.32 50.81
C ALA A 645 -31.27 -2.23 50.08
N GLY A 646 -31.22 -1.60 48.90
CA GLY A 646 -29.99 -1.37 48.14
C GLY A 646 -29.00 -0.47 48.87
N ASP A 647 -29.48 0.60 49.51
CA ASP A 647 -28.64 1.47 50.36
C ASP A 647 -28.05 0.72 51.55
N ALA A 648 -28.82 -0.17 52.18
CA ALA A 648 -28.35 -1.00 53.30
C ALA A 648 -27.28 -2.01 52.84
N VAL A 649 -27.46 -2.62 51.67
CA VAL A 649 -26.46 -3.51 51.04
C VAL A 649 -25.17 -2.76 50.73
N ASN A 650 -25.25 -1.57 50.16
CA ASN A 650 -24.07 -0.76 49.87
C ASN A 650 -23.29 -0.39 51.12
N LYS A 651 -23.99 -0.04 52.21
CA LYS A 651 -23.35 0.21 53.51
C LYS A 651 -22.63 -1.03 54.02
N LEU A 652 -23.22 -2.22 53.89
CA LEU A 652 -22.58 -3.49 54.27
C LEU A 652 -21.34 -3.77 53.40
N LEU A 653 -21.43 -3.58 52.08
CA LEU A 653 -20.31 -3.79 51.17
C LEU A 653 -19.10 -2.91 51.52
N ASN A 654 -19.33 -1.66 51.91
CA ASN A 654 -18.27 -0.72 52.32
C ASN A 654 -17.59 -1.08 53.66
N THR A 655 -18.04 -2.13 54.36
CA THR A 655 -17.41 -2.63 55.59
C THR A 655 -16.49 -3.84 55.37
N LEU A 656 -16.53 -4.42 54.17
CA LEU A 656 -15.62 -5.46 53.69
C LEU A 656 -14.36 -4.81 53.10
#